data_AF-A0A7C6AP48-F1
#
_entry.id   AF-A0A7C6AP48-F1
#
_cell.length_a   1.000
_cell.length_b   1.000
_cell.length_c   1.000
_cell.angle_alpha   90.00
_cell.angle_beta   90.00
_cell.angle_gamma   90.00
#
_symmetry.space_group_name_H-M   'P 1'
#
loop_
_entity.id
_entity.type
_entity.pdbx_description
1 polymer ?
#
loop_
_entity_poly.entity_id
_entity_poly.type
_entity_poly.pdbx_seq_one_letter_code
_entity_poly.pdbx_strand_id
1 'polypeptide(L)'
;MKKNSNIKLVYTLPERCRVCYTCVRECPAKAIRINNGQAEVIHERCIGCGNCIKVCSQNAKTFIRNENDVIELLKTSQEVVALLAPSFPVEFCEVEDYKKVLGAIKSLGFSKVIEVAFGAELVARKYKELYNKEEDFYITSDCPAVTYFVRQYYPELTNNLAPIVSPMVATARAVKKYYGEKVQLVFIGPCISKKVESDEVDIAITFKELRTLFSIKNIDVEQCNGYEFDFPKAYKATVFPVNFGLSQTMGRYHDLIENKFIVAQGKEDMQQAIKWFSDESHEKKNLELLCCEGCIMGPGITNPTVSKFIKQNLLINYAKQRISETKQEDFEKTIEQFSDIDLSTSFSPQDRRIPSPSYDEIDKVLKKLGKHTASDMLNCGACGYPTCIDHAIAIIEGIAETEMCLPYTIESLHKSVNDLALTNEKLTSAQIALKQAEKLAHMGQLSAGIAHELNNPLGIIIMYCNLLLEECPPESALYKDLELIVNQGNRCKKIVNGLLNFARRNQVNATETDLYSLAEKAIESVIIPEHINIEIISDKKPLRAMLDADQMLQVLINLIRNAADAISEKGEIKVILSEESNYYVIKVKDNGSGIAEENKAKLFEPFFTTKPIGVGNGLGLPIVYGIVKMHKGIIEVETNDDINKGPTGTTFIVKLPKN
;
A
#
# COMPACT_ATOMS: atom_id res chain seq x y z
N MET A 1 38.42 4.60 -24.68
CA MET A 1 37.38 5.47 -24.09
C MET A 1 37.40 5.21 -22.59
N LYS A 2 37.73 6.19 -21.74
CA LYS A 2 37.63 6.02 -20.27
C LYS A 2 36.18 5.62 -19.96
N LYS A 3 35.93 4.45 -19.38
CA LYS A 3 34.56 4.07 -18.97
C LYS A 3 34.06 5.11 -17.98
N ASN A 4 33.04 5.87 -18.40
CA ASN A 4 32.42 6.92 -17.62
C ASN A 4 32.00 6.40 -16.24
N SER A 5 32.28 7.15 -15.18
CA SER A 5 31.84 6.88 -13.80
C SER A 5 30.31 6.88 -13.63
N ASN A 6 29.54 7.11 -14.70
CA ASN A 6 28.07 7.13 -14.76
C ASN A 6 27.45 5.90 -15.43
N ILE A 7 28.18 4.80 -15.63
CA ILE A 7 27.58 3.57 -16.17
C ILE A 7 26.55 3.03 -15.18
N LYS A 8 25.29 2.97 -15.63
CA LYS A 8 24.16 2.37 -14.91
C LYS A 8 24.29 0.85 -14.87
N LEU A 9 25.23 0.37 -14.04
CA LEU A 9 25.60 -1.05 -14.01
C LEU A 9 24.43 -1.94 -13.57
N VAL A 10 23.69 -1.51 -12.55
CA VAL A 10 22.49 -2.17 -12.02
C VAL A 10 21.32 -1.21 -12.10
N TYR A 11 20.16 -1.67 -12.58
CA TYR A 11 18.95 -0.86 -12.72
C TYR A 11 17.68 -1.66 -12.40
N THR A 12 16.54 -0.96 -12.37
CA THR A 12 15.23 -1.56 -12.07
C THR A 12 14.33 -1.47 -13.28
N LEU A 13 13.61 -2.55 -13.55
CA LEU A 13 12.49 -2.64 -14.47
C LEU A 13 11.20 -2.36 -13.67
N PRO A 14 10.62 -1.14 -13.75
CA PRO A 14 9.49 -0.76 -12.91
C PRO A 14 8.27 -1.67 -13.10
N GLU A 15 8.02 -2.12 -14.33
CA GLU A 15 6.89 -2.96 -14.71
C GLU A 15 6.88 -4.34 -14.04
N ARG A 16 8.05 -4.81 -13.59
CA ARG A 16 8.18 -6.10 -12.87
C ARG A 16 8.22 -5.91 -11.36
N CYS A 17 8.49 -4.70 -10.87
CA CYS A 17 8.70 -4.48 -9.46
C CYS A 17 7.37 -4.56 -8.69
N ARG A 18 7.35 -5.32 -7.59
CA ARG A 18 6.20 -5.42 -6.67
C ARG A 18 6.50 -4.85 -5.28
N VAL A 19 7.56 -4.04 -5.17
CA VAL A 19 7.81 -3.20 -3.99
C VAL A 19 7.91 -3.99 -2.67
N CYS A 20 8.43 -5.22 -2.72
CA CYS A 20 8.59 -6.07 -1.52
C CYS A 20 9.76 -5.68 -0.60
N TYR A 21 10.49 -4.61 -0.93
CA TYR A 21 11.66 -4.06 -0.22
C TYR A 21 12.85 -5.00 0.03
N THR A 22 12.80 -6.27 -0.39
CA THR A 22 13.92 -7.22 -0.22
C THR A 22 15.22 -6.66 -0.76
N CYS A 23 15.20 -6.02 -1.94
CA CYS A 23 16.40 -5.41 -2.51
C CYS A 23 16.99 -4.28 -1.63
N VAL A 24 16.16 -3.48 -0.96
CA VAL A 24 16.59 -2.40 -0.03
C VAL A 24 17.25 -3.00 1.20
N ARG A 25 16.66 -4.06 1.76
CA ARG A 25 17.21 -4.81 2.90
C ARG A 25 18.57 -5.41 2.60
N GLU A 26 18.70 -5.94 1.39
CA GLU A 26 19.85 -6.72 0.94
C GLU A 26 20.96 -5.89 0.30
N CYS A 27 20.77 -4.58 0.15
CA CYS A 27 21.80 -3.69 -0.39
C CYS A 27 22.78 -3.25 0.73
N PRO A 28 24.06 -3.67 0.72
CA PRO A 28 25.03 -3.25 1.74
C PRO A 28 25.29 -1.74 1.71
N ALA A 29 25.24 -1.13 0.52
CA ALA A 29 25.52 0.28 0.29
C ALA A 29 24.30 1.20 0.52
N LYS A 30 23.11 0.64 0.83
CA LYS A 30 21.82 1.36 0.85
C LYS A 30 21.69 2.29 -0.37
N ALA A 31 21.93 1.71 -1.55
CA ALA A 31 21.92 2.38 -2.84
C ALA A 31 20.61 2.19 -3.61
N ILE A 32 19.53 1.81 -2.91
CA ILE A 32 18.20 1.63 -3.50
C ILE A 32 17.24 2.54 -2.77
N ARG A 33 16.65 3.47 -3.52
CA ARG A 33 15.65 4.40 -3.03
C ARG A 33 14.25 3.92 -3.40
N ILE A 34 13.26 4.24 -2.56
CA ILE A 34 11.85 4.21 -2.95
C ILE A 34 11.42 5.64 -3.30
N ASN A 35 10.90 5.81 -4.51
CA ASN A 35 10.44 7.10 -5.02
C ASN A 35 9.08 6.91 -5.69
N ASN A 36 8.06 7.59 -5.19
CA ASN A 36 6.65 7.43 -5.55
C ASN A 36 6.22 5.95 -5.49
N GLY A 37 6.58 5.26 -4.41
CA GLY A 37 6.27 3.84 -4.23
C GLY A 37 7.05 2.88 -5.14
N GLN A 38 8.02 3.35 -5.92
CA GLN A 38 8.78 2.52 -6.85
C GLN A 38 10.26 2.43 -6.46
N ALA A 39 10.82 1.22 -6.49
CA ALA A 39 12.24 1.01 -6.20
C ALA A 39 13.13 1.46 -7.36
N GLU A 40 14.12 2.29 -7.07
CA GLU A 40 15.10 2.87 -8.01
C GLU A 40 16.53 2.64 -7.48
N VAL A 41 17.52 2.47 -8.35
CA VAL A 41 18.94 2.34 -7.95
C VAL A 41 19.59 3.72 -8.02
N ILE A 42 20.22 4.16 -6.93
CA ILE A 42 21.06 5.36 -6.90
C ILE A 42 22.44 4.96 -7.42
N HIS A 43 22.74 5.29 -8.67
CA HIS A 43 23.92 4.76 -9.35
C HIS A 43 25.24 5.21 -8.72
N GLU A 44 25.30 6.44 -8.22
CA GLU A 44 26.48 7.05 -7.61
C GLU A 44 26.88 6.38 -6.28
N ARG A 45 25.92 5.69 -5.65
CA ARG A 45 26.08 4.91 -4.41
C ARG A 45 26.26 3.41 -4.66
N CYS A 46 26.01 2.95 -5.89
CA CYS A 46 26.00 1.52 -6.18
C CYS A 46 27.43 0.97 -6.29
N ILE A 47 27.78 0.01 -5.44
CA ILE A 47 29.07 -0.71 -5.51
C ILE A 47 29.10 -1.85 -6.55
N GLY A 48 28.00 -2.06 -7.28
CA GLY A 48 27.90 -3.08 -8.33
C GLY A 48 27.90 -4.54 -7.87
N CYS A 49 27.71 -4.81 -6.57
CA CYS A 49 27.78 -6.17 -6.02
C CYS A 49 26.68 -7.13 -6.52
N GLY A 50 25.59 -6.59 -7.07
CA GLY A 50 24.50 -7.38 -7.64
C GLY A 50 23.65 -8.16 -6.63
N ASN A 51 23.82 -7.95 -5.32
CA ASN A 51 23.03 -8.70 -4.32
C ASN A 51 21.52 -8.48 -4.49
N CYS A 52 21.11 -7.25 -4.85
CA CYS A 52 19.72 -6.93 -5.15
C CYS A 52 19.14 -7.71 -6.35
N ILE A 53 19.98 -8.16 -7.30
CA ILE A 53 19.56 -8.99 -8.43
C ILE A 53 19.33 -10.42 -7.95
N LYS A 54 20.26 -10.96 -7.14
CA LYS A 54 20.16 -12.32 -6.60
C LYS A 54 18.87 -12.55 -5.81
N VAL A 55 18.45 -11.55 -5.03
CA VAL A 55 17.31 -11.67 -4.10
C VAL A 55 15.98 -11.21 -4.71
N CYS A 56 15.97 -10.73 -5.96
CA CYS A 56 14.76 -10.21 -6.58
C CYS A 56 13.92 -11.35 -7.19
N SER A 57 12.88 -11.77 -6.46
CA SER A 57 11.94 -12.82 -6.91
C SER A 57 11.19 -12.48 -8.20
N GLN A 58 11.06 -11.18 -8.53
CA GLN A 58 10.34 -10.72 -9.72
C GLN A 58 11.25 -10.51 -10.94
N ASN A 59 12.57 -10.75 -10.81
CA ASN A 59 13.56 -10.40 -11.84
C ASN A 59 13.44 -8.93 -12.31
N ALA A 60 13.03 -8.04 -11.39
CA ALA A 60 12.89 -6.60 -11.63
C ALA A 60 14.22 -5.86 -11.50
N LYS A 61 15.14 -6.34 -10.68
CA LYS A 61 16.52 -5.84 -10.62
C LYS A 61 17.34 -6.57 -11.67
N THR A 62 18.00 -5.82 -12.54
CA THR A 62 18.81 -6.34 -13.65
C THR A 62 20.08 -5.49 -13.80
N PHE A 63 20.93 -5.85 -14.76
CA PHE A 63 22.22 -5.21 -14.98
C PHE A 63 22.50 -5.03 -16.48
N ILE A 64 23.46 -4.16 -16.80
CA ILE A 64 23.90 -3.92 -18.18
C ILE A 64 24.42 -5.21 -18.82
N ARG A 65 24.05 -5.41 -20.08
CA ARG A 65 24.29 -6.61 -20.87
C ARG A 65 25.25 -6.27 -22.02
N ASN A 66 26.31 -7.05 -22.20
CA ASN A 66 27.41 -6.81 -23.14
C ASN A 66 27.57 -7.97 -24.15
N GLU A 67 26.57 -8.84 -24.31
CA GLU A 67 26.58 -9.94 -25.29
C GLU A 67 26.80 -9.43 -26.71
N ASN A 68 26.11 -8.34 -27.10
CA ASN A 68 26.25 -7.76 -28.44
C ASN A 68 27.66 -7.22 -28.67
N ASP A 69 28.25 -6.56 -27.67
CA ASP A 69 29.62 -6.04 -27.75
C ASP A 69 30.62 -7.19 -28.00
N VAL A 70 30.43 -8.33 -27.33
CA VAL A 70 31.26 -9.53 -27.55
C VAL A 70 31.04 -10.11 -28.95
N ILE A 71 29.78 -10.21 -29.41
CA ILE A 71 29.47 -10.70 -30.76
C ILE A 71 30.12 -9.83 -31.84
N GLU A 72 30.09 -8.51 -31.66
CA GLU A 72 30.73 -7.56 -32.58
C GLU A 72 32.25 -7.68 -32.55
N LEU A 73 32.86 -7.78 -31.36
CA LEU A 73 34.30 -7.97 -31.20
C LEU A 73 34.79 -9.27 -31.86
N LEU A 74 34.05 -10.37 -31.70
CA LEU A 74 34.37 -11.68 -32.29
C LEU A 74 34.23 -11.72 -33.82
N LYS A 75 33.55 -10.75 -34.45
CA LYS A 75 33.47 -10.63 -35.92
C LYS A 75 34.69 -9.90 -36.49
N THR A 76 35.46 -9.21 -35.66
CA THR A 76 36.65 -8.49 -36.13
C THR A 76 37.76 -9.47 -36.50
N SER A 77 38.75 -9.02 -37.26
CA SER A 77 39.94 -9.81 -37.58
C SER A 77 40.98 -9.83 -36.44
N GLN A 78 40.65 -9.27 -35.27
CA GLN A 78 41.57 -9.20 -34.14
C GLN A 78 41.56 -10.52 -33.37
N GLU A 79 42.69 -10.83 -32.73
CA GLU A 79 42.78 -11.98 -31.86
C GLU A 79 42.07 -11.69 -30.53
N VAL A 80 41.02 -12.44 -30.21
CA VAL A 80 40.20 -12.24 -29.01
C VAL A 80 40.45 -13.37 -28.02
N VAL A 81 40.91 -13.02 -26.82
CA VAL A 81 41.27 -13.94 -25.74
C VAL A 81 40.22 -13.91 -24.64
N ALA A 82 39.67 -15.07 -24.29
CA ALA A 82 38.76 -15.23 -23.17
C ALA A 82 39.55 -15.39 -21.86
N LEU A 83 39.31 -14.51 -20.89
CA LEU A 83 39.83 -14.61 -19.53
C LEU A 83 38.74 -15.23 -18.64
N LEU A 84 38.82 -16.54 -18.42
CA LEU A 84 37.79 -17.31 -17.73
C LEU A 84 38.04 -17.32 -16.21
N ALA A 85 37.06 -16.86 -15.44
CA ALA A 85 37.14 -16.87 -13.98
C ALA A 85 37.15 -18.30 -13.41
N PRO A 86 37.96 -18.61 -12.38
CA PRO A 86 38.11 -19.96 -11.84
C PRO A 86 36.85 -20.55 -11.21
N SER A 87 35.79 -19.75 -11.02
CA SER A 87 34.48 -20.23 -10.56
C SER A 87 33.65 -20.92 -11.66
N PHE A 88 34.11 -20.99 -12.91
CA PHE A 88 33.34 -21.61 -13.99
C PHE A 88 32.91 -23.08 -13.76
N PRO A 89 33.65 -23.94 -13.02
CA PRO A 89 33.21 -25.32 -12.78
C PRO A 89 31.92 -25.38 -11.96
N VAL A 90 31.64 -24.35 -11.15
CA VAL A 90 30.40 -24.30 -10.37
C VAL A 90 29.21 -23.77 -11.17
N GLU A 91 29.47 -23.01 -12.23
CA GLU A 91 28.44 -22.53 -13.15
C GLU A 91 27.97 -23.66 -14.07
N PHE A 92 28.91 -24.41 -14.64
CA PHE A 92 28.67 -25.53 -15.55
C PHE A 92 28.73 -26.86 -14.80
N CYS A 93 28.05 -26.94 -13.66
CA CYS A 93 28.07 -28.12 -12.79
C CYS A 93 27.43 -29.36 -13.42
N GLU A 94 26.62 -29.16 -14.46
CA GLU A 94 26.03 -30.23 -15.27
C GLU A 94 27.05 -30.89 -16.22
N VAL A 95 28.20 -30.26 -16.48
CA VAL A 95 29.19 -30.75 -17.45
C VAL A 95 30.27 -31.54 -16.70
N GLU A 96 30.37 -32.84 -16.97
CA GLU A 96 31.36 -33.72 -16.32
C GLU A 96 32.81 -33.35 -16.66
N ASP A 97 33.11 -33.09 -17.93
CA ASP A 97 34.45 -32.69 -18.39
C ASP A 97 34.51 -31.19 -18.67
N TYR A 98 35.20 -30.46 -17.79
CA TYR A 98 35.38 -29.01 -17.90
C TYR A 98 35.98 -28.57 -19.23
N LYS A 99 36.76 -29.44 -19.91
CA LYS A 99 37.36 -29.16 -21.21
C LYS A 99 36.32 -28.91 -22.29
N LYS A 100 35.14 -29.50 -22.18
CA LYS A 100 34.01 -29.23 -23.09
C LYS A 100 33.50 -27.81 -22.97
N VAL A 101 33.50 -27.24 -21.76
CA VAL A 101 33.18 -25.81 -21.54
C VAL A 101 34.16 -24.93 -22.30
N LEU A 102 35.45 -25.25 -22.24
CA LEU A 102 36.48 -24.52 -22.97
C LEU A 102 36.29 -24.65 -24.48
N GLY A 103 35.93 -25.84 -24.96
CA GLY A 103 35.58 -26.11 -26.35
C GLY A 103 34.36 -25.31 -26.83
N ALA A 104 33.34 -25.14 -25.98
CA ALA A 104 32.18 -24.32 -26.26
C ALA A 104 32.56 -22.83 -26.38
N ILE A 105 33.43 -22.33 -25.48
CA ILE A 105 33.97 -20.97 -25.58
C ILE A 105 34.76 -20.79 -26.89
N LYS A 106 35.62 -21.76 -27.25
CA LYS A 106 36.33 -21.74 -28.53
C LYS A 106 35.39 -21.71 -29.73
N SER A 107 34.30 -22.46 -29.68
CA SER A 107 33.27 -22.51 -30.73
C SER A 107 32.53 -21.19 -30.92
N LEU A 108 32.54 -20.28 -29.93
CA LEU A 108 32.02 -18.92 -30.10
C LEU A 108 32.89 -18.04 -31.02
N GLY A 109 34.17 -18.41 -31.22
CA GLY A 109 35.13 -17.65 -32.01
C GLY A 109 36.31 -17.10 -31.22
N PHE A 110 36.41 -17.36 -29.91
CA PHE A 110 37.57 -16.95 -29.13
C PHE A 110 38.84 -17.65 -29.64
N SER A 111 39.92 -16.89 -29.81
CA SER A 111 41.19 -17.39 -30.31
C SER A 111 41.93 -18.19 -29.25
N LYS A 112 41.80 -17.80 -27.97
CA LYS A 112 42.42 -18.47 -26.82
C LYS A 112 41.52 -18.41 -25.59
N VAL A 113 41.71 -19.36 -24.67
CA VAL A 113 41.02 -19.39 -23.37
C VAL A 113 42.06 -19.53 -22.27
N ILE A 114 42.15 -18.53 -21.39
CA ILE A 114 43.15 -18.44 -20.33
C ILE A 114 42.42 -18.33 -18.99
N GLU A 115 42.88 -19.10 -18.02
CA GLU A 115 42.26 -19.12 -16.69
C GLU A 115 42.76 -17.97 -15.82
N VAL A 116 41.84 -17.19 -15.25
CA VAL A 116 42.15 -16.05 -14.37
C VAL A 116 42.81 -16.49 -13.05
N ALA A 117 42.73 -17.78 -12.70
CA ALA A 117 43.51 -18.34 -11.60
C ALA A 117 45.01 -18.10 -11.76
N PHE A 118 45.53 -17.95 -12.98
CA PHE A 118 46.94 -17.61 -13.16
C PHE A 118 47.28 -16.22 -12.60
N GLY A 119 46.44 -15.21 -12.85
CA GLY A 119 46.61 -13.90 -12.22
C GLY A 119 46.46 -13.95 -10.70
N ALA A 120 45.61 -14.83 -10.18
CA ALA A 120 45.48 -15.04 -8.74
C ALA A 120 46.76 -15.61 -8.10
N GLU A 121 47.53 -16.44 -8.82
CA GLU A 121 48.85 -16.92 -8.38
C GLU A 121 49.87 -15.78 -8.24
N LEU A 122 49.88 -14.86 -9.20
CA LEU A 122 50.76 -13.70 -9.20
C LEU A 122 50.40 -12.74 -8.05
N VAL A 123 49.12 -12.45 -7.91
CA VAL A 123 48.58 -11.57 -6.86
C VAL A 123 48.81 -12.16 -5.47
N ALA A 124 48.59 -13.46 -5.27
CA ALA A 124 48.83 -14.10 -3.98
C ALA A 124 50.29 -14.02 -3.54
N ARG A 125 51.26 -14.11 -4.47
CA ARG A 125 52.69 -13.89 -4.15
C ARG A 125 52.95 -12.47 -3.70
N LYS A 126 52.35 -11.46 -4.35
CA LYS A 126 52.45 -10.06 -3.92
C LYS A 126 51.80 -9.79 -2.58
N TYR A 127 50.67 -10.41 -2.27
CA TYR A 127 50.12 -10.34 -0.91
C TYR A 127 51.03 -10.97 0.12
N LYS A 128 51.66 -12.12 -0.20
CA LYS A 128 52.63 -12.75 0.70
C LYS A 128 53.82 -11.83 0.99
N GLU A 129 54.32 -11.11 -0.02
CA GLU A 129 55.37 -10.09 0.15
C GLU A 129 54.87 -8.91 1.00
N LEU A 130 53.64 -8.43 0.75
CA LEU A 130 53.05 -7.30 1.45
C LEU A 130 52.83 -7.59 2.94
N TYR A 131 52.26 -8.74 3.26
CA TYR A 131 51.97 -9.18 4.64
C TYR A 131 53.20 -9.66 5.42
N ASN A 132 54.39 -9.64 4.84
CA ASN A 132 55.62 -9.86 5.58
C ASN A 132 56.16 -8.56 6.22
N LYS A 133 55.62 -7.40 5.84
CA LYS A 133 55.95 -6.12 6.46
C LYS A 133 55.07 -5.99 7.71
N GLU A 134 55.67 -5.96 8.89
CA GLU A 134 54.95 -6.08 10.17
C GLU A 134 54.17 -4.82 10.59
N GLU A 135 54.44 -3.66 9.97
CA GLU A 135 53.95 -2.37 10.45
C GLU A 135 52.62 -1.91 9.82
N ASP A 136 52.18 -2.52 8.71
CA ASP A 136 50.99 -2.10 7.96
C ASP A 136 49.90 -3.18 7.91
N PHE A 137 48.64 -2.75 8.03
CA PHE A 137 47.46 -3.61 7.91
C PHE A 137 46.66 -3.26 6.67
N TYR A 138 46.32 -4.29 5.90
CA TYR A 138 45.66 -4.13 4.61
C TYR A 138 44.31 -4.85 4.52
N ILE A 139 43.43 -4.27 3.72
CA ILE A 139 42.17 -4.85 3.25
C ILE A 139 42.39 -5.32 1.82
N THR A 140 42.03 -6.58 1.53
CA THR A 140 42.21 -7.13 0.18
C THR A 140 41.44 -6.35 -0.89
N SER A 141 42.05 -6.20 -2.05
CA SER A 141 41.53 -5.45 -3.21
C SER A 141 40.98 -6.32 -4.34
N ASP A 142 40.96 -7.65 -4.16
CA ASP A 142 40.56 -8.60 -5.22
C ASP A 142 39.08 -8.53 -5.60
N CYS A 143 38.24 -8.16 -4.61
CA CYS A 143 36.81 -7.99 -4.76
C CYS A 143 36.48 -6.51 -5.07
N PRO A 144 36.08 -6.16 -6.30
CA PRO A 144 35.82 -4.77 -6.67
C PRO A 144 34.65 -4.16 -5.87
N ALA A 145 33.68 -4.97 -5.47
CA ALA A 145 32.60 -4.49 -4.61
C ALA A 145 33.11 -4.05 -3.22
N VAL A 146 34.12 -4.71 -2.67
CA VAL A 146 34.77 -4.32 -1.41
C VAL A 146 35.56 -3.03 -1.61
N THR A 147 36.36 -2.94 -2.68
CA THR A 147 37.14 -1.71 -2.95
C THR A 147 36.24 -0.51 -3.16
N TYR A 148 35.13 -0.65 -3.90
CA TYR A 148 34.14 0.42 -4.05
C TYR A 148 33.47 0.76 -2.72
N PHE A 149 33.12 -0.24 -1.90
CA PHE A 149 32.48 0.00 -0.61
C PHE A 149 33.40 0.78 0.35
N VAL A 150 34.67 0.38 0.47
CA VAL A 150 35.66 1.11 1.29
C VAL A 150 35.82 2.54 0.78
N ARG A 151 36.09 2.73 -0.51
CA ARG A 151 36.31 4.08 -1.07
C ARG A 151 35.11 5.01 -0.91
N GLN A 152 33.89 4.46 -0.95
CA GLN A 152 32.65 5.25 -0.91
C GLN A 152 32.09 5.48 0.50
N TYR A 153 32.25 4.52 1.40
CA TYR A 153 31.60 4.53 2.72
C TYR A 153 32.58 4.54 3.89
N TYR A 154 33.84 4.25 3.65
CA TYR A 154 34.95 4.36 4.61
C TYR A 154 36.17 5.01 3.92
N PRO A 155 36.02 6.21 3.31
CA PRO A 155 37.07 6.84 2.52
C PRO A 155 38.39 7.03 3.28
N GLU A 156 38.34 7.18 4.60
CA GLU A 156 39.52 7.20 5.49
C GLU A 156 40.36 5.92 5.42
N LEU A 157 39.74 4.77 5.14
CA LEU A 157 40.41 3.47 4.99
C LEU A 157 40.93 3.20 3.57
N THR A 158 40.82 4.17 2.64
CA THR A 158 41.25 3.96 1.24
C THR A 158 42.73 3.59 1.15
N ASN A 159 43.57 4.16 2.02
CA ASN A 159 45.00 3.86 2.07
C ASN A 159 45.32 2.46 2.64
N ASN A 160 44.37 1.84 3.34
CA ASN A 160 44.48 0.47 3.82
C ASN A 160 44.07 -0.55 2.75
N LEU A 161 43.50 -0.15 1.62
CA LEU A 161 43.31 -1.09 0.51
C LEU A 161 44.68 -1.54 -0.02
N ALA A 162 44.90 -2.85 -0.09
CA ALA A 162 46.14 -3.41 -0.62
C ALA A 162 46.39 -2.86 -2.03
N PRO A 163 47.55 -2.21 -2.30
CA PRO A 163 47.83 -1.55 -3.58
C PRO A 163 48.21 -2.55 -4.68
N ILE A 164 47.44 -3.64 -4.79
CA ILE A 164 47.62 -4.75 -5.70
C ILE A 164 46.40 -4.82 -6.61
N VAL A 165 46.62 -5.05 -7.91
CA VAL A 165 45.53 -5.27 -8.87
C VAL A 165 44.79 -6.58 -8.60
N SER A 166 43.55 -6.68 -9.08
CA SER A 166 42.80 -7.92 -8.95
C SER A 166 43.32 -9.02 -9.88
N PRO A 167 42.98 -10.31 -9.65
CA PRO A 167 43.39 -11.43 -10.50
C PRO A 167 43.04 -11.26 -11.98
N MET A 168 41.90 -10.62 -12.27
CA MET A 168 41.45 -10.33 -13.64
C MET A 168 42.45 -9.41 -14.35
N VAL A 169 42.84 -8.32 -13.70
CA VAL A 169 43.80 -7.34 -14.24
C VAL A 169 45.21 -7.94 -14.29
N ALA A 170 45.62 -8.70 -13.27
CA ALA A 170 46.91 -9.40 -13.28
C ALA A 170 47.01 -10.38 -14.46
N THR A 171 45.94 -11.13 -14.75
CA THR A 171 45.89 -12.03 -15.91
C THR A 171 45.92 -11.23 -17.20
N ALA A 172 45.16 -10.13 -17.30
CA ALA A 172 45.17 -9.26 -18.47
C ALA A 172 46.60 -8.76 -18.80
N ARG A 173 47.32 -8.25 -17.79
CA ARG A 173 48.73 -7.82 -17.93
C ARG A 173 49.64 -8.97 -18.37
N ALA A 174 49.48 -10.17 -17.81
CA ALA A 174 50.27 -11.32 -18.20
C ALA A 174 50.01 -11.78 -19.65
N VAL A 175 48.74 -11.76 -20.06
CA VAL A 175 48.33 -12.11 -21.43
C VAL A 175 48.86 -11.09 -22.43
N LYS A 176 48.76 -9.79 -22.13
CA LYS A 176 49.31 -8.71 -22.97
C LYS A 176 50.83 -8.78 -23.08
N LYS A 177 51.52 -9.10 -21.98
CA LYS A 177 52.98 -9.31 -21.98
C LYS A 177 53.39 -10.48 -22.88
N TYR A 178 52.68 -11.61 -22.81
CA TYR A 178 53.06 -12.82 -23.54
C TYR A 178 52.59 -12.84 -25.00
N TYR A 179 51.34 -12.46 -25.28
CA TYR A 179 50.74 -12.49 -26.62
C TYR A 179 50.79 -11.15 -27.35
N GLY A 180 51.24 -10.08 -26.67
CA GLY A 180 51.38 -8.74 -27.22
C GLY A 180 50.17 -7.85 -26.97
N GLU A 181 50.40 -6.53 -27.04
CA GLU A 181 49.41 -5.50 -26.68
C GLU A 181 48.16 -5.46 -27.59
N LYS A 182 48.24 -6.07 -28.78
CA LYS A 182 47.19 -6.02 -29.80
C LYS A 182 46.02 -6.97 -29.55
N VAL A 183 46.20 -8.00 -28.71
CA VAL A 183 45.12 -8.95 -28.40
C VAL A 183 43.97 -8.25 -27.69
N GLN A 184 42.75 -8.63 -27.99
CA GLN A 184 41.55 -8.13 -27.30
C GLN A 184 41.19 -9.09 -26.18
N LEU A 185 40.78 -8.57 -25.03
CA LEU A 185 40.55 -9.34 -23.81
C LEU A 185 39.08 -9.27 -23.42
N VAL A 186 38.46 -10.44 -23.28
CA VAL A 186 37.10 -10.57 -22.76
C VAL A 186 37.13 -11.35 -21.45
N PHE A 187 36.83 -10.69 -20.34
CA PHE A 187 36.63 -11.37 -19.07
C PHE A 187 35.27 -12.05 -19.01
N ILE A 188 35.25 -13.28 -18.49
CA ILE A 188 34.05 -14.08 -18.30
C ILE A 188 34.01 -14.59 -16.86
N GLY A 189 33.03 -14.15 -16.06
CA GLY A 189 32.99 -14.55 -14.65
C GLY A 189 31.67 -14.37 -13.91
N PRO A 190 31.66 -14.52 -12.58
CA PRO A 190 30.44 -14.52 -11.79
C PRO A 190 30.02 -13.13 -11.29
N CYS A 191 30.81 -12.08 -11.56
CA CYS A 191 30.69 -10.79 -10.89
C CYS A 191 30.26 -9.68 -11.86
N ILE A 192 29.26 -8.89 -11.46
CA ILE A 192 28.79 -7.72 -12.21
C ILE A 192 29.74 -6.53 -12.00
N SER A 193 30.24 -6.33 -10.78
CA SER A 193 31.16 -5.23 -10.43
C SER A 193 32.47 -5.26 -11.24
N LYS A 194 32.91 -6.45 -11.71
CA LYS A 194 34.08 -6.60 -12.61
C LYS A 194 33.94 -5.86 -13.94
N LYS A 195 32.71 -5.60 -14.41
CA LYS A 195 32.46 -4.94 -15.70
C LYS A 195 33.03 -3.52 -15.82
N VAL A 196 33.17 -2.87 -14.67
CA VAL A 196 33.63 -1.48 -14.54
C VAL A 196 34.86 -1.39 -13.64
N GLU A 197 35.57 -2.50 -13.39
CA GLU A 197 36.74 -2.51 -12.52
C GLU A 197 37.96 -1.86 -13.17
N SER A 198 38.25 -2.17 -14.44
CA SER A 198 39.43 -1.66 -15.15
C SER A 198 39.18 -1.54 -16.64
N ASP A 199 39.87 -0.60 -17.27
CA ASP A 199 39.92 -0.40 -18.72
C ASP A 199 41.00 -1.28 -19.39
N GLU A 200 41.79 -2.03 -18.63
CA GLU A 200 42.80 -2.99 -19.14
C GLU A 200 42.17 -4.27 -19.72
N VAL A 201 40.86 -4.47 -19.51
CA VAL A 201 40.07 -5.53 -20.12
C VAL A 201 39.00 -4.88 -20.98
N ASP A 202 38.97 -5.22 -22.27
CA ASP A 202 38.13 -4.56 -23.27
C ASP A 202 36.63 -4.76 -22.96
N ILE A 203 36.22 -6.00 -22.73
CA ILE A 203 34.83 -6.36 -22.39
C ILE A 203 34.80 -7.33 -21.23
N ALA A 204 33.80 -7.19 -20.35
CA ALA A 204 33.58 -8.12 -19.26
C ALA A 204 32.12 -8.56 -19.27
N ILE A 205 31.90 -9.88 -19.27
CA ILE A 205 30.59 -10.51 -19.26
C ILE A 205 30.47 -11.47 -18.08
N THR A 206 29.22 -11.67 -17.65
CA THR A 206 28.87 -12.64 -16.62
C THR A 206 28.68 -14.04 -17.22
N PHE A 207 28.70 -15.09 -16.40
CA PHE A 207 28.34 -16.43 -16.89
C PHE A 207 26.91 -16.51 -17.44
N LYS A 208 25.96 -15.75 -16.87
CA LYS A 208 24.61 -15.58 -17.43
C LYS A 208 24.63 -15.03 -18.86
N GLU A 209 25.57 -14.14 -19.18
CA GLU A 209 25.78 -13.64 -20.54
C GLU A 209 26.45 -14.68 -21.43
N LEU A 210 27.45 -15.42 -20.91
CA LEU A 210 28.08 -16.52 -21.65
C LEU A 210 27.05 -17.59 -22.06
N ARG A 211 26.17 -18.03 -21.16
CA ARG A 211 25.09 -18.97 -21.51
C ARG A 211 24.16 -18.40 -22.57
N THR A 212 23.86 -17.09 -22.49
CA THR A 212 23.04 -16.42 -23.50
C THR A 212 23.73 -16.45 -24.87
N LEU A 213 25.05 -16.24 -24.92
CA LEU A 213 25.84 -16.36 -26.15
C LEU A 213 25.81 -17.78 -26.71
N PHE A 214 25.95 -18.82 -25.87
CA PHE A 214 25.80 -20.21 -26.30
C PHE A 214 24.41 -20.47 -26.90
N SER A 215 23.35 -19.99 -26.26
CA SER A 215 21.99 -20.10 -26.79
C SER A 215 21.81 -19.37 -28.13
N ILE A 216 22.32 -18.14 -28.27
CA ILE A 216 22.25 -17.37 -29.53
C ILE A 216 22.95 -18.10 -30.68
N LYS A 217 24.05 -18.80 -30.39
CA LYS A 217 24.85 -19.55 -31.37
C LYS A 217 24.43 -21.02 -31.50
N ASN A 218 23.39 -21.47 -30.78
CA ASN A 218 22.96 -22.87 -30.72
C ASN A 218 24.11 -23.83 -30.37
N ILE A 219 24.96 -23.46 -29.42
CA ILE A 219 26.07 -24.29 -28.94
C ILE A 219 25.58 -25.13 -27.78
N ASP A 220 25.59 -26.46 -27.96
CA ASP A 220 25.45 -27.42 -26.87
C ASP A 220 26.84 -27.73 -26.29
N VAL A 221 27.02 -27.40 -25.01
CA VAL A 221 28.31 -27.55 -24.33
C VAL A 221 28.71 -29.02 -24.22
N GLU A 222 27.78 -29.95 -24.00
CA GLU A 222 28.11 -31.37 -23.83
C GLU A 222 28.57 -32.04 -25.13
N GLN A 223 28.18 -31.47 -26.28
CA GLN A 223 28.55 -31.96 -27.61
C GLN A 223 29.84 -31.33 -28.15
N CYS A 224 30.39 -30.34 -27.46
CA CYS A 224 31.62 -29.69 -27.89
C CYS A 224 32.84 -30.60 -27.70
N ASN A 225 33.78 -30.52 -28.63
CA ASN A 225 35.09 -31.15 -28.46
C ASN A 225 35.84 -30.53 -27.26
N GLY A 226 36.53 -31.36 -26.48
CA GLY A 226 37.35 -30.88 -25.38
C GLY A 226 38.45 -29.93 -25.86
N TYR A 227 38.72 -28.88 -25.09
CA TYR A 227 39.81 -27.94 -25.30
C TYR A 227 40.61 -27.76 -24.01
N GLU A 228 41.88 -27.40 -24.13
CA GLU A 228 42.78 -27.17 -23.00
C GLU A 228 43.00 -25.68 -22.79
N PHE A 229 43.24 -25.24 -21.55
CA PHE A 229 43.66 -23.86 -21.33
C PHE A 229 44.94 -23.52 -22.10
N ASP A 230 44.93 -22.34 -22.72
CA ASP A 230 46.12 -21.74 -23.31
C ASP A 230 47.09 -21.27 -22.20
N PHE A 231 48.35 -21.09 -22.56
CA PHE A 231 49.34 -20.50 -21.66
C PHE A 231 48.98 -19.03 -21.35
N PRO A 232 49.32 -18.45 -20.18
CA PRO A 232 49.89 -19.11 -19.00
C PRO A 232 48.84 -19.94 -18.23
N LYS A 233 49.29 -21.10 -17.72
CA LYS A 233 48.42 -22.06 -16.99
C LYS A 233 48.50 -21.83 -15.49
N ALA A 234 47.34 -21.87 -14.82
CA ALA A 234 47.23 -21.80 -13.38
C ALA A 234 47.53 -23.15 -12.69
N TYR A 235 47.80 -23.09 -11.39
CA TYR A 235 48.06 -24.25 -10.53
C TYR A 235 47.05 -24.35 -9.37
N LYS A 236 47.40 -23.87 -8.17
CA LYS A 236 46.62 -24.04 -6.93
C LYS A 236 45.62 -22.93 -6.68
N ALA A 237 45.78 -21.75 -7.28
CA ALA A 237 44.88 -20.60 -7.12
C ALA A 237 43.49 -20.78 -7.76
N THR A 238 43.19 -21.97 -8.28
CA THR A 238 41.84 -22.35 -8.71
C THR A 238 40.83 -22.28 -7.54
N VAL A 239 41.29 -22.40 -6.29
CA VAL A 239 40.47 -22.23 -5.08
C VAL A 239 40.21 -20.78 -4.67
N PHE A 240 40.80 -19.79 -5.35
CA PHE A 240 40.63 -18.37 -5.03
C PHE A 240 39.17 -17.88 -4.91
N PRO A 241 38.19 -18.41 -5.68
CA PRO A 241 36.79 -18.02 -5.57
C PRO A 241 36.07 -18.30 -4.25
N VAL A 242 36.63 -19.11 -3.35
CA VAL A 242 35.99 -19.46 -2.06
C VAL A 242 36.64 -18.73 -0.89
N ASN A 243 35.98 -18.78 0.26
CA ASN A 243 36.54 -18.27 1.51
C ASN A 243 37.90 -18.92 1.80
N PHE A 244 38.88 -18.15 2.29
CA PHE A 244 40.28 -18.57 2.47
C PHE A 244 41.03 -18.89 1.17
N GLY A 245 40.44 -18.62 0.00
CA GLY A 245 41.07 -18.92 -1.28
C GLY A 245 42.40 -18.20 -1.47
N LEU A 246 42.49 -16.93 -1.08
CA LEU A 246 43.74 -16.18 -1.12
C LEU A 246 44.74 -16.72 -0.09
N SER A 247 44.32 -16.85 1.17
CA SER A 247 45.15 -17.40 2.26
C SER A 247 45.75 -18.78 1.92
N GLN A 248 44.95 -19.69 1.37
CA GLN A 248 45.37 -21.00 0.90
C GLN A 248 46.42 -20.88 -0.21
N THR A 249 46.21 -19.97 -1.17
CA THR A 249 47.14 -19.74 -2.29
C THR A 249 48.48 -19.16 -1.82
N MET A 250 48.47 -18.28 -0.82
CA MET A 250 49.69 -17.76 -0.19
C MET A 250 50.50 -18.84 0.57
N GLY A 251 49.86 -19.97 0.90
CA GLY A 251 50.42 -20.99 1.78
C GLY A 251 50.42 -20.56 3.25
N ARG A 252 49.53 -19.64 3.63
CA ARG A 252 49.30 -19.19 5.01
C ARG A 252 47.98 -19.77 5.47
N TYR A 253 47.96 -21.04 5.81
CA TYR A 253 46.79 -21.68 6.39
C TYR A 253 46.61 -21.18 7.82
N HIS A 254 45.37 -20.84 8.16
CA HIS A 254 44.85 -20.53 9.50
C HIS A 254 45.79 -20.83 10.67
N ASP A 255 46.63 -19.85 11.00
CA ASP A 255 47.18 -19.77 12.34
C ASP A 255 46.19 -18.95 13.18
N LEU A 256 45.18 -19.64 13.70
CA LEU A 256 44.22 -19.07 14.64
C LEU A 256 44.91 -18.54 15.91
N ILE A 257 46.11 -19.04 16.19
CA ILE A 257 46.91 -18.67 17.36
C ILE A 257 47.64 -17.36 17.08
N GLU A 258 48.28 -17.19 15.92
CA GLU A 258 48.90 -15.91 15.53
C GLU A 258 47.85 -14.83 15.23
N ASN A 259 46.64 -15.20 14.80
CA ASN A 259 45.47 -14.31 14.66
C ASN A 259 45.72 -13.05 13.80
N LYS A 260 46.62 -13.14 12.80
CA LYS A 260 47.02 -12.00 11.94
C LYS A 260 46.02 -11.64 10.83
N PHE A 261 45.03 -12.50 10.60
CA PHE A 261 44.05 -12.38 9.51
C PHE A 261 42.63 -12.53 10.02
N ILE A 262 41.74 -11.64 9.57
CA ILE A 262 40.30 -11.84 9.64
C ILE A 262 39.80 -12.07 8.22
N VAL A 263 39.01 -13.12 8.06
CA VAL A 263 38.43 -13.49 6.77
C VAL A 263 36.92 -13.46 6.90
N ALA A 264 36.28 -12.66 6.05
CA ALA A 264 34.84 -12.46 6.08
C ALA A 264 34.25 -12.46 4.66
N GLN A 265 33.04 -13.00 4.54
CA GLN A 265 32.36 -13.15 3.26
C GLN A 265 30.86 -12.81 3.39
N GLY A 266 30.26 -12.40 2.28
CA GLY A 266 28.85 -11.97 2.29
C GLY A 266 28.69 -10.53 2.79
N LYS A 267 27.48 -9.98 2.59
CA LYS A 267 27.23 -8.55 2.82
C LYS A 267 27.42 -8.14 4.30
N GLU A 268 26.93 -8.96 5.24
CA GLU A 268 26.85 -8.61 6.66
C GLU A 268 28.22 -8.69 7.33
N ASP A 269 28.93 -9.82 7.20
CA ASP A 269 30.24 -10.00 7.80
C ASP A 269 31.29 -9.05 7.19
N MET A 270 31.19 -8.76 5.89
CA MET A 270 32.05 -7.76 5.24
C MET A 270 31.84 -6.36 5.83
N GLN A 271 30.58 -5.93 6.02
CA GLN A 271 30.28 -4.62 6.62
C GLN A 271 30.76 -4.55 8.07
N GLN A 272 30.59 -5.62 8.85
CA GLN A 272 31.05 -5.69 10.23
C GLN A 272 32.58 -5.67 10.33
N ALA A 273 33.28 -6.42 9.49
CA ALA A 273 34.74 -6.47 9.49
C ALA A 273 35.36 -5.11 9.11
N ILE A 274 34.81 -4.41 8.12
CA ILE A 274 35.27 -3.06 7.74
C ILE A 274 34.98 -2.05 8.86
N LYS A 275 33.79 -2.11 9.45
CA LYS A 275 33.45 -1.24 10.60
C LYS A 275 34.39 -1.48 11.77
N TRP A 276 34.67 -2.74 12.10
CA TRP A 276 35.63 -3.10 13.15
C TRP A 276 37.03 -2.56 12.84
N PHE A 277 37.49 -2.66 11.59
CA PHE A 277 38.80 -2.16 11.17
C PHE A 277 38.89 -0.63 11.15
N SER A 278 37.76 0.08 10.98
CA SER A 278 37.69 1.53 11.07
C SER A 278 37.85 2.06 12.50
N ASP A 279 37.62 1.23 13.50
CA ASP A 279 37.69 1.61 14.91
C ASP A 279 39.13 1.45 15.43
N GLU A 280 39.74 2.56 15.84
CA GLU A 280 41.12 2.60 16.33
C GLU A 280 41.32 1.96 17.71
N SER A 281 40.23 1.61 18.41
CA SER A 281 40.31 0.97 19.74
C SER A 281 40.74 -0.50 19.71
N HIS A 282 40.84 -1.10 18.52
CA HIS A 282 41.17 -2.51 18.34
C HIS A 282 42.56 -2.71 17.74
N GLU A 283 43.20 -3.82 18.12
CA GLU A 283 44.40 -4.32 17.43
C GLU A 283 44.04 -4.67 15.98
N LYS A 284 44.59 -3.93 15.02
CA LYS A 284 44.32 -4.12 13.60
C LYS A 284 44.87 -5.45 13.09
N LYS A 285 44.22 -5.99 12.05
CA LYS A 285 44.56 -7.27 11.40
C LYS A 285 44.33 -7.15 9.90
N ASN A 286 45.03 -7.96 9.12
CA ASN A 286 44.79 -7.99 7.68
C ASN A 286 43.41 -8.59 7.38
N LEU A 287 42.66 -7.99 6.47
CA LEU A 287 41.31 -8.42 6.13
C LEU A 287 41.27 -9.07 4.74
N GLU A 288 40.88 -10.35 4.66
CA GLU A 288 40.48 -11.00 3.40
C GLU A 288 38.96 -10.94 3.28
N LEU A 289 38.45 -10.08 2.38
CA LEU A 289 37.02 -9.79 2.28
C LEU A 289 36.43 -10.18 0.93
N LEU A 290 35.25 -10.80 0.97
CA LEU A 290 34.40 -11.01 -0.20
C LEU A 290 32.99 -10.45 0.05
N CYS A 291 32.47 -9.63 -0.86
CA CYS A 291 31.09 -9.11 -0.72
C CYS A 291 30.02 -10.21 -0.88
N CYS A 292 30.33 -11.28 -1.61
CA CYS A 292 29.45 -12.46 -1.75
C CYS A 292 29.96 -13.58 -0.86
N GLU A 293 29.14 -14.62 -0.63
CA GLU A 293 29.52 -15.86 0.04
C GLU A 293 30.44 -16.73 -0.84
N GLY A 294 31.59 -16.17 -1.23
CA GLY A 294 32.42 -16.66 -2.32
C GLY A 294 31.98 -16.12 -3.67
N CYS A 295 32.93 -15.97 -4.59
CA CYS A 295 32.66 -15.69 -6.01
C CYS A 295 31.83 -16.81 -6.66
N ILE A 296 31.88 -18.03 -6.11
CA ILE A 296 31.01 -19.17 -6.45
C ILE A 296 29.51 -18.93 -6.20
N MET A 297 29.16 -17.89 -5.45
CA MET A 297 27.79 -17.43 -5.22
C MET A 297 27.57 -16.02 -5.78
N GLY A 298 28.39 -15.60 -6.75
CA GLY A 298 28.29 -14.30 -7.39
C GLY A 298 26.99 -14.09 -8.17
N PRO A 299 26.57 -12.83 -8.40
CA PRO A 299 25.29 -12.48 -9.03
C PRO A 299 25.19 -12.83 -10.52
N GLY A 300 26.31 -13.16 -11.16
CA GLY A 300 26.40 -13.54 -12.57
C GLY A 300 26.23 -15.03 -12.85
N ILE A 301 26.01 -15.85 -11.81
CA ILE A 301 25.81 -17.31 -11.90
C ILE A 301 24.33 -17.64 -12.16
N THR A 302 24.04 -18.67 -12.97
CA THR A 302 22.64 -19.00 -13.35
C THR A 302 21.99 -20.09 -12.51
N ASN A 303 22.73 -20.77 -11.64
CA ASN A 303 22.22 -21.85 -10.79
C ASN A 303 22.22 -21.48 -9.28
N PRO A 304 21.56 -20.38 -8.86
CA PRO A 304 21.63 -19.88 -7.48
C PRO A 304 21.01 -20.81 -6.43
N THR A 305 20.18 -21.77 -6.85
CA THR A 305 19.52 -22.76 -5.97
C THR A 305 20.44 -23.91 -5.56
N VAL A 306 21.53 -24.15 -6.31
CA VAL A 306 22.52 -25.18 -5.95
C VAL A 306 23.25 -24.74 -4.67
N SER A 307 23.27 -25.62 -3.67
CA SER A 307 23.88 -25.35 -2.37
C SER A 307 25.33 -24.88 -2.51
N LYS A 308 25.69 -23.84 -1.75
CA LYS A 308 27.06 -23.31 -1.65
C LYS A 308 28.08 -24.41 -1.35
N PHE A 309 27.74 -25.36 -0.48
CA PHE A 309 28.63 -26.45 -0.09
C PHE A 309 28.89 -27.44 -1.23
N ILE A 310 27.89 -27.68 -2.09
CA ILE A 310 28.08 -28.49 -3.30
C ILE A 310 29.02 -27.77 -4.27
N LYS A 311 28.78 -26.47 -4.50
CA LYS A 311 29.66 -25.66 -5.37
C LYS A 311 31.10 -25.62 -4.87
N GLN A 312 31.29 -25.48 -3.56
CA GLN A 312 32.61 -25.51 -2.94
C GLN A 312 33.30 -26.87 -3.17
N ASN A 313 32.58 -27.98 -3.02
CA ASN A 313 33.13 -29.32 -3.29
C ASN A 313 33.53 -29.50 -4.76
N LEU A 314 32.67 -29.08 -5.70
CA LEU A 314 32.97 -29.11 -7.15
C LEU A 314 34.26 -28.35 -7.46
N LEU A 315 34.40 -27.13 -6.93
CA LEU A 315 35.60 -26.33 -7.13
C LEU A 315 36.86 -26.98 -6.52
N ILE A 316 36.74 -27.58 -5.33
CA ILE A 316 37.86 -28.30 -4.69
C ILE A 316 38.29 -29.51 -5.52
N ASN A 317 37.34 -30.27 -6.08
CA ASN A 317 37.66 -31.42 -6.93
C ASN A 317 38.36 -30.98 -8.22
N TYR A 318 37.87 -29.91 -8.85
CA TYR A 318 38.53 -29.27 -9.98
C TYR A 318 39.95 -28.82 -9.61
N ALA A 319 40.13 -28.17 -8.46
CA ALA A 319 41.45 -27.73 -8.00
C ALA A 319 42.41 -28.90 -7.79
N LYS A 320 41.96 -30.00 -7.17
CA LYS A 320 42.75 -31.23 -7.02
C LYS A 320 43.17 -31.82 -8.36
N GLN A 321 42.25 -31.86 -9.33
CA GLN A 321 42.54 -32.31 -10.68
C GLN A 321 43.63 -31.43 -11.33
N ARG A 322 43.47 -30.10 -11.32
CA ARG A 322 44.44 -29.15 -11.88
C ARG A 322 45.83 -29.26 -11.26
N ILE A 323 45.89 -29.44 -9.93
CA ILE A 323 47.14 -29.67 -9.20
C ILE A 323 47.81 -30.98 -9.64
N SER A 324 47.03 -32.04 -9.89
CA SER A 324 47.57 -33.33 -10.36
C SER A 324 48.07 -33.29 -11.81
N GLU A 325 47.46 -32.45 -12.65
CA GLU A 325 47.80 -32.31 -14.09
C GLU A 325 49.06 -31.45 -14.33
N THR A 326 49.50 -30.67 -13.35
CA THR A 326 50.57 -29.67 -13.51
C THR A 326 51.75 -29.97 -12.59
N LYS A 327 52.95 -30.13 -13.16
CA LYS A 327 54.17 -30.27 -12.37
C LYS A 327 54.55 -28.94 -11.71
N GLN A 328 54.83 -28.97 -10.41
CA GLN A 328 55.17 -27.77 -9.65
C GLN A 328 56.39 -27.03 -10.21
N GLU A 329 57.43 -27.76 -10.65
CA GLU A 329 58.63 -27.16 -11.24
C GLU A 329 58.34 -26.37 -12.53
N ASP A 330 57.49 -26.90 -13.41
CA ASP A 330 57.11 -26.24 -14.65
C ASP A 330 56.24 -25.00 -14.39
N PHE A 331 55.44 -25.06 -13.33
CA PHE A 331 54.66 -23.93 -12.87
C PHE A 331 55.53 -22.82 -12.27
N GLU A 332 56.51 -23.13 -11.42
CA GLU A 332 57.42 -22.11 -10.87
C GLU A 332 58.24 -21.43 -11.98
N LYS A 333 58.73 -22.19 -12.98
CA LYS A 333 59.36 -21.60 -14.18
C LYS A 333 58.42 -20.66 -14.94
N THR A 334 57.14 -21.02 -15.04
CA THR A 334 56.13 -20.16 -15.65
C THR A 334 55.98 -18.87 -14.86
N ILE A 335 55.89 -18.93 -13.53
CA ILE A 335 55.76 -17.75 -12.68
C ILE A 335 56.99 -16.83 -12.80
N GLU A 336 58.20 -17.39 -12.85
CA GLU A 336 59.43 -16.61 -13.02
C GLU A 336 59.41 -15.76 -14.30
N GLN A 337 58.84 -16.26 -15.40
CA GLN A 337 58.69 -15.51 -16.68
C GLN A 337 57.82 -14.24 -16.55
N PHE A 338 57.00 -14.17 -15.50
CA PHE A 338 56.07 -13.08 -15.25
C PHE A 338 56.40 -12.30 -13.98
N SER A 339 57.58 -12.52 -13.37
CA SER A 339 57.99 -11.92 -12.10
C SER A 339 58.16 -10.39 -12.13
N ASP A 340 58.46 -9.83 -13.30
CA ASP A 340 58.65 -8.40 -13.60
C ASP A 340 57.35 -7.68 -14.01
N ILE A 341 56.20 -8.36 -14.04
CA ILE A 341 54.92 -7.68 -14.25
C ILE A 341 54.65 -6.72 -13.10
N ASP A 342 54.34 -5.47 -13.43
CA ASP A 342 53.80 -4.53 -12.48
C ASP A 342 52.39 -4.96 -12.07
N LEU A 343 52.20 -5.27 -10.80
CA LEU A 343 50.93 -5.64 -10.19
C LEU A 343 50.39 -4.55 -9.27
N SER A 344 51.02 -3.37 -9.27
CA SER A 344 50.61 -2.25 -8.45
C SER A 344 49.35 -1.56 -8.99
N THR A 345 48.60 -0.98 -8.06
CA THR A 345 47.48 -0.08 -8.34
C THR A 345 47.36 0.98 -7.26
N SER A 346 46.59 2.02 -7.53
CA SER A 346 46.27 3.07 -6.55
C SER A 346 44.77 3.28 -6.44
N PHE A 347 44.32 3.65 -5.25
CA PHE A 347 42.92 3.95 -4.97
C PHE A 347 42.78 5.39 -4.51
N SER A 348 41.71 6.04 -4.94
CA SER A 348 41.33 7.38 -4.50
C SER A 348 40.04 7.34 -3.68
N PRO A 349 39.94 8.10 -2.58
CA PRO A 349 38.70 8.23 -1.83
C PRO A 349 37.56 8.76 -2.70
N GLN A 350 36.34 8.28 -2.46
CA GLN A 350 35.14 8.66 -3.21
C GLN A 350 33.96 8.83 -2.27
N ASP A 351 34.04 9.70 -1.27
CA ASP A 351 33.02 9.80 -0.21
C ASP A 351 31.59 9.99 -0.78
N ARG A 352 30.72 9.02 -0.51
CA ARG A 352 29.29 9.02 -0.88
C ARG A 352 28.39 8.98 0.35
N ARG A 353 28.94 9.13 1.55
CA ARG A 353 28.15 9.17 2.79
C ARG A 353 27.24 10.40 2.79
N ILE A 354 26.07 10.26 3.40
CA ILE A 354 25.17 11.38 3.65
C ILE A 354 25.38 11.74 5.13
N PRO A 355 25.53 13.03 5.48
CA PRO A 355 25.65 13.43 6.88
C PRO A 355 24.44 12.94 7.68
N SER A 356 24.70 12.36 8.85
CA SER A 356 23.63 11.90 9.73
C SER A 356 22.76 13.09 10.18
N PRO A 357 21.42 12.97 10.13
CA PRO A 357 20.53 14.02 10.58
C PRO A 357 20.58 14.18 12.10
N SER A 358 20.08 15.32 12.59
CA SER A 358 20.00 15.60 14.03
C SER A 358 18.96 14.71 14.72
N TYR A 359 19.12 14.48 16.03
CA TYR A 359 18.15 13.73 16.83
C TYR A 359 16.74 14.33 16.77
N ASP A 360 16.62 15.65 16.71
CA ASP A 360 15.32 16.35 16.63
C ASP A 360 14.59 16.07 15.30
N GLU A 361 15.33 15.94 14.19
CA GLU A 361 14.74 15.59 12.89
C GLU A 361 14.29 14.14 12.87
N ILE A 362 15.09 13.23 13.43
CA ILE A 362 14.75 11.81 13.57
C ILE A 362 13.49 11.65 14.42
N ASP A 363 13.41 12.32 15.57
CA ASP A 363 12.26 12.26 16.48
C ASP A 363 10.96 12.76 15.81
N LYS A 364 11.03 13.82 15.00
CA LYS A 364 9.87 14.30 14.21
C LYS A 364 9.34 13.23 13.25
N VAL A 365 10.22 12.52 12.55
CA VAL A 365 9.82 11.45 11.63
C VAL A 365 9.28 10.24 12.38
N LEU A 366 9.90 9.85 13.50
CA LEU A 366 9.42 8.76 14.35
C LEU A 366 8.01 9.04 14.87
N LYS A 367 7.74 10.26 15.37
CA LYS A 367 6.41 10.69 15.80
C LYS A 367 5.40 10.67 14.66
N LYS A 368 5.79 11.07 13.43
CA LYS A 368 4.93 10.96 12.24
C LYS A 368 4.55 9.50 11.93
N LEU A 369 5.46 8.56 12.20
CA LEU A 369 5.24 7.11 12.06
C LEU A 369 4.46 6.49 13.24
N GLY A 370 3.96 7.29 14.19
CA GLY A 370 3.25 6.81 15.37
C GLY A 370 4.16 6.25 16.47
N LYS A 371 5.46 6.54 16.43
CA LYS A 371 6.44 6.05 17.40
C LYS A 371 6.76 7.15 18.41
N HIS A 372 6.21 7.04 19.61
CA HIS A 372 6.36 8.04 20.67
C HIS A 372 7.33 7.58 21.77
N THR A 373 7.45 6.27 21.93
CA THR A 373 8.21 5.61 22.99
C THR A 373 9.12 4.53 22.43
N ALA A 374 10.04 4.04 23.26
CA ALA A 374 10.92 2.93 22.90
C ALA A 374 10.15 1.65 22.57
N SER A 375 9.01 1.39 23.23
CA SER A 375 8.16 0.23 22.95
C SER A 375 7.49 0.27 21.57
N ASP A 376 7.27 1.46 21.00
CA ASP A 376 6.69 1.60 19.66
C ASP A 376 7.72 1.31 18.55
N MET A 377 9.01 1.29 18.90
CA MET A 377 10.12 0.99 18.00
C MET A 377 10.36 -0.51 17.86
N LEU A 378 9.45 -1.20 17.18
CA LEU A 378 9.49 -2.66 16.99
C LEU A 378 10.75 -3.22 16.33
N ASN A 379 11.47 -2.41 15.53
CA ASN A 379 12.68 -2.80 14.81
C ASN A 379 12.53 -4.12 14.02
N CYS A 380 11.36 -4.34 13.40
CA CYS A 380 11.03 -5.62 12.76
C CYS A 380 11.71 -5.85 11.40
N GLY A 381 12.36 -4.85 10.81
CA GLY A 381 13.06 -5.00 9.52
C GLY A 381 12.18 -5.04 8.27
N ALA A 382 10.85 -4.95 8.39
CA ALA A 382 9.92 -5.12 7.27
C ALA A 382 10.06 -4.05 6.17
N CYS A 383 10.37 -2.80 6.55
CA CYS A 383 10.65 -1.70 5.63
C CYS A 383 12.03 -1.82 4.93
N GLY A 384 12.84 -2.82 5.27
CA GLY A 384 14.19 -3.00 4.70
C GLY A 384 15.31 -2.29 5.46
N TYR A 385 15.00 -1.69 6.62
CA TYR A 385 15.96 -1.08 7.54
C TYR A 385 15.96 -1.83 8.88
N PRO A 386 17.12 -2.13 9.48
CA PRO A 386 17.19 -2.99 10.67
C PRO A 386 16.53 -2.35 11.90
N THR A 387 16.63 -1.03 12.05
CA THR A 387 15.94 -0.30 13.13
C THR A 387 14.97 0.75 12.59
N CYS A 388 14.03 1.16 13.44
CA CYS A 388 13.10 2.25 13.14
C CYS A 388 13.84 3.59 12.98
N ILE A 389 14.96 3.76 13.69
CA ILE A 389 15.84 4.93 13.58
C ILE A 389 16.50 4.94 12.20
N ASP A 390 17.03 3.80 11.73
CA ASP A 390 17.62 3.71 10.39
C ASP A 390 16.61 4.04 9.29
N HIS A 391 15.34 3.61 9.46
CA HIS A 391 14.27 3.96 8.53
C HIS A 391 13.95 5.47 8.57
N ALA A 392 13.89 6.07 9.76
CA ALA A 392 13.65 7.49 9.91
C ALA A 392 14.77 8.33 9.28
N ILE A 393 16.04 7.95 9.51
CA ILE A 393 17.21 8.56 8.86
C ILE A 393 17.07 8.47 7.33
N ALA A 394 16.74 7.27 6.81
CA ALA A 394 16.56 7.06 5.38
C ALA A 394 15.41 7.90 4.77
N ILE A 395 14.35 8.19 5.52
CA ILE A 395 13.28 9.10 5.08
C ILE A 395 13.81 10.54 4.98
N ILE A 396 14.59 10.99 5.97
CA ILE A 396 15.18 12.35 5.98
C ILE A 396 16.18 12.51 4.83
N GLU A 397 16.96 11.47 4.55
CA GLU A 397 17.90 11.41 3.42
C GLU A 397 17.20 11.35 2.05
N GLY A 398 15.86 11.19 2.01
CA GLY A 398 15.09 11.10 0.78
C GLY A 398 15.31 9.79 0.01
N ILE A 399 15.75 8.72 0.69
CA ILE A 399 15.94 7.39 0.11
C ILE A 399 14.81 6.40 0.49
N ALA A 400 13.98 6.75 1.47
CA ALA A 400 12.84 5.95 1.91
C ALA A 400 11.57 6.79 2.06
N GLU A 401 10.42 6.11 2.09
CA GLU A 401 9.09 6.70 2.26
C GLU A 401 8.46 6.22 3.57
N THR A 402 7.50 6.98 4.07
CA THR A 402 6.77 6.67 5.32
C THR A 402 5.92 5.40 5.20
N GLU A 403 5.37 5.19 4.01
CA GLU A 403 4.50 4.09 3.57
C GLU A 403 5.24 2.74 3.55
N MET A 404 6.56 2.74 3.68
CA MET A 404 7.34 1.52 3.85
C MET A 404 7.15 0.90 5.24
N CYS A 405 6.68 1.67 6.24
CA CYS A 405 6.39 1.17 7.57
C CYS A 405 5.02 0.45 7.57
N LEU A 406 5.05 -0.88 7.65
CA LEU A 406 3.84 -1.71 7.60
C LEU A 406 2.83 -1.37 8.73
N PRO A 407 3.22 -1.30 10.02
CA PRO A 407 2.28 -0.92 11.08
C PRO A 407 1.60 0.43 10.85
N TYR A 408 2.39 1.45 10.50
CA TYR A 408 1.90 2.79 10.19
C TYR A 408 0.90 2.77 9.03
N THR A 409 1.20 2.01 7.97
CA THR A 409 0.33 1.91 6.79
C THR A 409 -0.99 1.21 7.12
N ILE A 410 -0.97 0.17 7.95
CA ILE A 410 -2.18 -0.53 8.41
C ILE A 410 -3.07 0.42 9.24
N GLU A 411 -2.49 1.15 10.19
CA GLU A 411 -3.24 2.11 11.01
C GLU A 411 -3.82 3.24 10.17
N SER A 412 -3.03 3.79 9.23
CA SER A 412 -3.48 4.81 8.30
C SER A 412 -4.62 4.31 7.40
N LEU A 413 -4.56 3.04 6.98
CA LEU A 413 -5.62 2.40 6.20
C LEU A 413 -6.90 2.25 7.02
N HIS A 414 -6.82 1.73 8.25
CA HIS A 414 -7.98 1.61 9.13
C HIS A 414 -8.64 2.96 9.40
N LYS A 415 -7.84 4.00 9.66
CA LYS A 415 -8.35 5.36 9.82
C LYS A 415 -9.09 5.84 8.57
N SER A 416 -8.50 5.67 7.39
CA SER A 416 -9.10 6.07 6.12
C SER A 416 -10.41 5.32 5.82
N VAL A 417 -10.48 4.02 6.15
CA VAL A 417 -11.70 3.21 6.00
C VAL A 417 -12.81 3.71 6.93
N ASN A 418 -12.48 4.02 8.19
CA ASN A 418 -13.44 4.56 9.14
C ASN A 418 -13.96 5.95 8.72
N ASP A 419 -13.06 6.84 8.29
CA ASP A 419 -13.42 8.17 7.81
C ASP A 419 -14.33 8.09 6.57
N LEU A 420 -14.05 7.14 5.66
CA LEU A 420 -14.88 6.87 4.50
C LEU A 420 -16.27 6.34 4.88
N ALA A 421 -16.35 5.42 5.85
CA ALA A 421 -17.63 4.88 6.33
C ALA A 421 -18.52 5.98 6.93
N LEU A 422 -17.95 6.84 7.78
CA LEU A 422 -18.65 8.00 8.37
C LEU A 422 -19.14 8.98 7.30
N THR A 423 -18.33 9.20 6.26
CA THR A 423 -18.70 10.10 5.15
C THR A 423 -19.86 9.51 4.33
N ASN A 424 -19.84 8.20 4.08
CA ASN A 424 -20.88 7.50 3.32
C ASN A 424 -22.24 7.46 4.08
N GLU A 425 -22.20 7.31 5.40
CA GLU A 425 -23.40 7.38 6.24
C GLU A 425 -24.05 8.78 6.20
N LYS A 426 -23.23 9.84 6.30
CA LYS A 426 -23.69 11.23 6.15
C LYS A 426 -24.29 11.49 4.78
N LEU A 427 -23.66 10.99 3.72
CA LEU A 427 -24.15 11.13 2.35
C LEU A 427 -25.52 10.45 2.18
N THR A 428 -25.65 9.23 2.69
CA THR A 428 -26.92 8.47 2.63
C THR A 428 -28.04 9.19 3.37
N SER A 429 -27.76 9.71 4.57
CA SER A 429 -28.73 10.48 5.35
C SER A 429 -29.18 11.76 4.64
N ALA A 430 -28.23 12.48 4.02
CA ALA A 430 -28.53 13.68 3.24
C ALA A 430 -29.38 13.38 1.99
N GLN A 431 -29.09 12.27 1.29
CA GLN A 431 -29.87 11.83 0.13
C GLN A 431 -31.33 11.49 0.50
N ILE A 432 -31.54 10.79 1.61
CA ILE A 432 -32.89 10.46 2.10
C ILE A 432 -33.67 11.74 2.44
N ALA A 433 -33.03 12.67 3.14
CA ALA A 433 -33.64 13.95 3.49
C ALA A 433 -34.02 14.77 2.24
N LEU A 434 -33.14 14.82 1.23
CA LEU A 434 -33.41 15.50 -0.05
C LEU A 434 -34.59 14.87 -0.79
N LYS A 435 -34.64 13.54 -0.89
CA LYS A 435 -35.75 12.84 -1.57
C LYS A 435 -37.10 13.11 -0.90
N GLN A 436 -37.12 13.20 0.43
CA GLN A 436 -38.34 13.56 1.17
C GLN A 436 -38.73 15.03 0.94
N ALA A 437 -37.77 15.95 0.96
CA ALA A 437 -38.01 17.36 0.69
C ALA A 437 -38.53 17.61 -0.74
N GLU A 438 -37.97 16.93 -1.74
CA GLU A 438 -38.39 16.99 -3.14
C GLU A 438 -39.84 16.50 -3.31
N LYS A 439 -40.19 15.36 -2.69
CA LYS A 439 -41.55 14.82 -2.70
C LYS A 439 -42.56 15.82 -2.12
N LEU A 440 -42.21 16.47 -1.00
CA LEU A 440 -43.08 17.46 -0.36
C LEU A 440 -43.24 18.74 -1.20
N ALA A 441 -42.15 19.23 -1.80
CA ALA A 441 -42.19 20.40 -2.68
C ALA A 441 -43.08 20.18 -3.91
N HIS A 442 -42.94 19.03 -4.58
CA HIS A 442 -43.76 18.65 -5.73
C HIS A 442 -45.24 18.56 -5.35
N MET A 443 -45.55 17.93 -4.21
CA MET A 443 -46.90 17.85 -3.70
C MET A 443 -47.49 19.24 -3.39
N GLY A 444 -46.70 20.15 -2.80
CA GLY A 444 -47.12 21.51 -2.51
C GLY A 444 -47.51 22.30 -3.77
N GLN A 445 -46.67 22.22 -4.82
CA GLN A 445 -46.90 22.92 -6.08
C GLN A 445 -48.15 22.39 -6.82
N LEU A 446 -48.31 21.07 -6.91
CA LEU A 446 -49.49 20.45 -7.54
C LEU A 446 -50.78 20.80 -6.80
N SER A 447 -50.75 20.78 -5.46
CA SER A 447 -51.93 21.05 -4.63
C SER A 447 -52.42 22.49 -4.79
N ALA A 448 -51.51 23.45 -4.94
CA ALA A 448 -51.87 24.85 -5.15
C ALA A 448 -52.56 25.09 -6.51
N GLY A 449 -52.08 24.45 -7.58
CA GLY A 449 -52.66 24.54 -8.91
C GLY A 449 -54.05 23.89 -8.99
N ILE A 450 -54.14 22.63 -8.54
CA ILE A 450 -55.41 21.87 -8.53
C ILE A 450 -56.47 22.61 -7.72
N ALA A 451 -56.10 23.19 -6.58
CA ALA A 451 -57.07 23.85 -5.73
C ALA A 451 -57.63 25.13 -6.34
N HIS A 452 -56.82 25.91 -7.05
CA HIS A 452 -57.30 27.09 -7.75
C HIS A 452 -58.25 26.69 -8.90
N GLU A 453 -57.91 25.67 -9.68
CA GLU A 453 -58.71 25.23 -10.82
C GLU A 453 -60.02 24.54 -10.43
N LEU A 454 -60.08 23.83 -9.30
CA LEU A 454 -61.32 23.19 -8.81
C LEU A 454 -62.22 24.13 -8.03
N ASN A 455 -61.67 25.04 -7.22
CA ASN A 455 -62.49 25.96 -6.42
C ASN A 455 -63.30 26.92 -7.29
N ASN A 456 -62.79 27.31 -8.45
CA ASN A 456 -63.46 28.22 -9.38
C ASN A 456 -64.79 27.66 -9.93
N PRO A 457 -64.83 26.50 -10.62
CA PRO A 457 -66.08 25.93 -11.13
C PRO A 457 -67.02 25.50 -10.00
N LEU A 458 -66.50 24.96 -8.88
CA LEU A 458 -67.32 24.62 -7.72
C LEU A 458 -68.02 25.87 -7.14
N GLY A 459 -67.32 27.00 -7.06
CA GLY A 459 -67.89 28.27 -6.62
C GLY A 459 -69.05 28.70 -7.50
N ILE A 460 -68.90 28.60 -8.82
CA ILE A 460 -69.94 28.94 -9.80
C ILE A 460 -71.16 28.02 -9.65
N ILE A 461 -70.95 26.70 -9.56
CA ILE A 461 -72.03 25.71 -9.41
C ILE A 461 -72.82 25.97 -8.12
N ILE A 462 -72.12 26.12 -6.98
CA ILE A 462 -72.75 26.38 -5.68
C ILE A 462 -73.54 27.69 -5.70
N MET A 463 -73.00 28.75 -6.32
CA MET A 463 -73.68 30.03 -6.45
C MET A 463 -74.99 29.91 -7.24
N TYR A 464 -74.98 29.28 -8.42
CA TYR A 464 -76.20 29.10 -9.21
C TYR A 464 -77.21 28.20 -8.50
N CYS A 465 -76.78 27.13 -7.84
CA CYS A 465 -77.68 26.29 -7.07
C CYS A 465 -78.32 27.05 -5.90
N ASN A 466 -77.57 27.91 -5.20
CA ASN A 466 -78.13 28.77 -4.14
C ASN A 466 -79.15 29.77 -4.69
N LEU A 467 -78.90 30.40 -5.84
CA LEU A 467 -79.88 31.30 -6.49
C LEU A 467 -81.17 30.55 -6.86
N LEU A 468 -81.05 29.34 -7.40
CA LEU A 468 -82.22 28.51 -7.73
C LEU A 468 -82.97 28.02 -6.48
N LEU A 469 -82.27 27.78 -5.37
CA LEU A 469 -82.89 27.44 -4.08
C LEU A 469 -83.76 28.57 -3.54
N GLU A 470 -83.39 29.83 -3.74
CA GLU A 470 -84.17 31.00 -3.32
C GLU A 470 -85.50 31.13 -4.11
N GLU A 471 -85.55 30.63 -5.34
CA GLU A 471 -86.73 30.66 -6.21
C GLU A 471 -87.63 29.41 -6.08
N CYS A 472 -87.18 28.37 -5.37
CA CYS A 472 -87.90 27.10 -5.23
C CYS A 472 -88.69 26.99 -3.91
N PRO A 473 -89.95 26.47 -3.94
CA PRO A 473 -90.67 26.14 -2.71
C PRO A 473 -89.91 25.09 -1.88
N PRO A 474 -89.76 25.25 -0.54
CA PRO A 474 -88.96 24.35 0.31
C PRO A 474 -89.41 22.89 0.32
N GLU A 475 -90.69 22.64 0.01
CA GLU A 475 -91.27 21.28 -0.02
C GLU A 475 -91.10 20.58 -1.38
N SER A 476 -90.57 21.28 -2.39
CA SER A 476 -90.41 20.72 -3.73
C SER A 476 -89.27 19.70 -3.80
N ALA A 477 -89.42 18.67 -4.64
CA ALA A 477 -88.35 17.72 -4.91
C ALA A 477 -87.09 18.41 -5.46
N LEU A 478 -87.27 19.45 -6.27
CA LEU A 478 -86.18 20.25 -6.85
C LEU A 478 -85.37 20.99 -5.78
N TYR A 479 -86.01 21.50 -4.72
CA TYR A 479 -85.30 22.13 -3.59
C TYR A 479 -84.38 21.13 -2.89
N LYS A 480 -84.86 19.90 -2.63
CA LYS A 480 -84.04 18.84 -2.01
C LYS A 480 -82.85 18.42 -2.88
N ASP A 481 -83.05 18.33 -4.19
CA ASP A 481 -81.98 17.99 -5.14
C ASP A 481 -80.91 19.10 -5.21
N LEU A 482 -81.32 20.37 -5.26
CA LEU A 482 -80.40 21.51 -5.26
C LEU A 482 -79.63 21.63 -3.94
N GLU A 483 -80.28 21.41 -2.80
CA GLU A 483 -79.63 21.39 -1.48
C GLU A 483 -78.56 20.30 -1.40
N LEU A 484 -78.85 19.12 -1.96
CA LEU A 484 -77.88 18.03 -2.05
C LEU A 484 -76.67 18.43 -2.89
N ILE A 485 -76.88 19.07 -4.06
CA ILE A 485 -75.79 19.53 -4.94
C ILE A 485 -74.92 20.59 -4.23
N VAL A 486 -75.53 21.56 -3.53
CA VAL A 486 -74.80 22.57 -2.74
C VAL A 486 -73.97 21.91 -1.65
N ASN A 487 -74.55 20.94 -0.93
CA ASN A 487 -73.85 20.19 0.11
C ASN A 487 -72.66 19.40 -0.46
N GLN A 488 -72.79 18.75 -1.61
CA GLN A 488 -71.68 18.06 -2.28
C GLN A 488 -70.64 19.03 -2.83
N GLY A 489 -71.04 20.17 -3.38
CA GLY A 489 -70.11 21.21 -3.85
C GLY A 489 -69.27 21.78 -2.70
N ASN A 490 -69.91 22.12 -1.59
CA ASN A 490 -69.24 22.59 -0.38
C ASN A 490 -68.31 21.53 0.21
N ARG A 491 -68.70 20.26 0.14
CA ARG A 491 -67.84 19.14 0.52
C ARG A 491 -66.58 19.05 -0.35
N CYS A 492 -66.72 19.12 -1.67
CA CYS A 492 -65.58 19.14 -2.60
C CYS A 492 -64.65 20.33 -2.30
N LYS A 493 -65.23 21.52 -2.08
CA LYS A 493 -64.47 22.73 -1.70
C LYS A 493 -63.71 22.56 -0.38
N LYS A 494 -64.30 21.89 0.62
CA LYS A 494 -63.61 21.55 1.89
C LYS A 494 -62.43 20.59 1.69
N ILE A 495 -62.59 19.57 0.82
CA ILE A 495 -61.50 18.62 0.51
C ILE A 495 -60.35 19.34 -0.20
N VAL A 496 -60.67 20.15 -1.20
CA VAL A 496 -59.70 20.93 -1.97
C VAL A 496 -58.96 21.94 -1.08
N ASN A 497 -59.66 22.64 -0.20
CA ASN A 497 -59.04 23.55 0.76
C ASN A 497 -58.19 22.81 1.81
N GLY A 498 -58.56 21.59 2.20
CA GLY A 498 -57.73 20.73 3.04
C GLY A 498 -56.39 20.39 2.39
N LEU A 499 -56.40 20.08 1.09
CA LEU A 499 -55.20 19.85 0.27
C LEU A 499 -54.31 21.11 0.18
N LEU A 500 -54.93 22.28 -0.02
CA LEU A 500 -54.23 23.56 -0.12
C LEU A 500 -53.62 24.00 1.22
N ASN A 501 -54.32 23.78 2.34
CA ASN A 501 -53.80 24.07 3.68
C ASN A 501 -52.61 23.18 4.04
N PHE A 502 -52.60 21.92 3.59
CA PHE A 502 -51.44 21.03 3.71
C PHE A 502 -50.22 21.56 2.92
N ALA A 503 -50.44 22.25 1.80
CA ALA A 503 -49.39 22.78 0.93
C ALA A 503 -48.89 24.18 1.29
N ARG A 504 -49.71 25.05 1.92
CA ARG A 504 -49.44 26.49 2.04
C ARG A 504 -48.79 26.97 3.33
N ARG A 505 -48.72 26.18 4.40
CA ARG A 505 -48.13 26.64 5.67
C ARG A 505 -46.77 25.99 5.87
N ASN A 506 -45.70 26.67 5.46
CA ASN A 506 -44.31 26.22 5.67
C ASN A 506 -43.55 27.02 6.74
N GLN A 507 -44.22 27.93 7.46
CA GLN A 507 -43.60 28.72 8.53
C GLN A 507 -44.32 28.50 9.86
N VAL A 508 -43.55 28.19 10.90
CA VAL A 508 -44.00 27.99 12.28
C VAL A 508 -43.88 29.33 13.01
N ASN A 509 -45.00 29.87 13.48
CA ASN A 509 -45.00 31.07 14.32
C ASN A 509 -44.96 30.64 15.80
N ALA A 510 -43.75 30.38 16.31
CA ALA A 510 -43.58 29.88 17.66
C ALA A 510 -43.90 30.95 18.73
N THR A 511 -44.91 30.68 19.56
CA THR A 511 -45.29 31.47 20.72
C THR A 511 -45.26 30.63 22.00
N GLU A 512 -44.99 31.24 23.14
CA GLU A 512 -45.04 30.55 24.44
C GLU A 512 -46.48 30.10 24.70
N THR A 513 -46.72 28.79 24.70
CA THR A 513 -48.06 28.20 24.78
C THR A 513 -48.09 27.16 25.89
N ASP A 514 -49.10 27.23 26.77
CA ASP A 514 -49.35 26.18 27.76
C ASP A 514 -50.04 24.98 27.09
N LEU A 515 -49.33 23.85 27.08
CA LEU A 515 -49.82 22.61 26.47
C LEU A 515 -51.09 22.08 27.16
N TYR A 516 -51.25 22.36 28.45
CA TYR A 516 -52.44 21.94 29.19
C TYR A 516 -53.69 22.67 28.68
N SER A 517 -53.65 24.01 28.65
CA SER A 517 -54.75 24.82 28.10
C SER A 517 -55.00 24.57 26.62
N LEU A 518 -53.96 24.23 25.86
CA LEU A 518 -54.11 23.85 24.45
C LEU A 518 -54.87 22.52 24.29
N ALA A 519 -54.59 21.53 25.15
CA ALA A 519 -55.31 20.27 25.17
C ALA A 519 -56.78 20.46 25.58
N GLU A 520 -57.08 21.29 26.57
CA GLU A 520 -58.46 21.63 26.95
C GLU A 520 -59.24 22.22 25.76
N LYS A 521 -58.67 23.23 25.09
CA LYS A 521 -59.27 23.83 23.89
C LYS A 521 -59.49 22.82 22.76
N ALA A 522 -58.57 21.87 22.59
CA ALA A 522 -58.70 20.82 21.57
C ALA A 522 -59.88 19.88 21.87
N ILE A 523 -60.06 19.51 23.15
CA ILE A 523 -61.18 18.67 23.60
C ILE A 523 -62.51 19.40 23.40
N GLU A 524 -62.61 20.68 23.79
CA GLU A 524 -63.81 21.50 23.58
C GLU A 524 -64.19 21.66 22.11
N SER A 525 -63.21 21.57 21.21
CA SER A 525 -63.40 21.72 19.76
C SER A 525 -63.85 20.43 19.05
N VAL A 526 -63.91 19.29 19.76
CA VAL A 526 -64.28 17.99 19.20
C VAL A 526 -65.60 17.53 19.82
N ILE A 527 -66.53 17.04 18.98
CA ILE A 527 -67.77 16.42 19.47
C ILE A 527 -67.42 15.01 19.95
N ILE A 528 -67.44 14.82 21.28
CA ILE A 528 -67.14 13.53 21.92
C ILE A 528 -68.47 12.85 22.30
N PRO A 529 -68.72 11.60 21.87
CA PRO A 529 -69.89 10.83 22.29
C PRO A 529 -69.96 10.62 23.82
N GLU A 530 -71.16 10.62 24.40
CA GLU A 530 -71.37 10.47 25.86
C GLU A 530 -70.79 9.17 26.46
N HIS A 531 -70.53 8.15 25.64
CA HIS A 531 -69.96 6.87 26.07
C HIS A 531 -68.43 6.86 26.15
N ILE A 532 -67.76 7.96 25.79
CA ILE A 532 -66.29 8.10 25.82
C ILE A 532 -65.88 9.03 26.96
N ASN A 533 -65.06 8.53 27.88
CA ASN A 533 -64.43 9.37 28.91
C ASN A 533 -63.09 9.91 28.39
N ILE A 534 -62.85 11.22 28.51
CA ILE A 534 -61.57 11.82 28.13
C ILE A 534 -60.89 12.46 29.34
N GLU A 535 -59.62 12.14 29.55
CA GLU A 535 -58.82 12.64 30.68
C GLU A 535 -57.51 13.26 30.19
N ILE A 536 -57.15 14.42 30.76
CA ILE A 536 -55.83 15.04 30.57
C ILE A 536 -54.95 14.73 31.77
N ILE A 537 -53.87 13.98 31.55
CA ILE A 537 -52.88 13.62 32.57
C ILE A 537 -51.63 14.45 32.35
N SER A 538 -51.17 15.17 33.37
CA SER A 538 -49.91 15.91 33.29
C SER A 538 -49.24 16.02 34.64
N ASP A 539 -47.93 15.79 34.65
CA ASP A 539 -47.09 15.85 35.84
C ASP A 539 -46.72 17.29 36.25
N LYS A 540 -46.97 18.29 35.38
CA LYS A 540 -46.59 19.70 35.58
C LYS A 540 -47.64 20.65 35.01
N LYS A 541 -48.17 21.56 35.84
CA LYS A 541 -49.14 22.60 35.44
C LYS A 541 -48.65 23.98 35.92
N PRO A 542 -48.37 24.96 35.03
CA PRO A 542 -48.44 24.92 33.56
C PRO A 542 -47.24 24.20 32.90
N LEU A 543 -47.44 23.63 31.71
CA LEU A 543 -46.38 23.04 30.88
C LEU A 543 -46.22 23.88 29.61
N ARG A 544 -45.28 24.84 29.64
CA ARG A 544 -45.10 25.81 28.56
C ARG A 544 -44.06 25.35 27.54
N ALA A 545 -44.40 25.47 26.26
CA ALA A 545 -43.54 25.17 25.12
C ALA A 545 -43.60 26.29 24.06
N MET A 546 -42.49 26.50 23.33
CA MET A 546 -42.41 27.45 22.22
C MET A 546 -42.86 26.76 20.93
N LEU A 547 -44.11 26.99 20.50
CA LEU A 547 -44.73 26.32 19.35
C LEU A 547 -45.82 27.18 18.71
N ASP A 548 -46.27 26.81 17.51
CA ASP A 548 -47.42 27.46 16.87
C ASP A 548 -48.72 26.86 17.42
N ALA A 549 -49.43 27.66 18.23
CA ALA A 549 -50.62 27.21 18.95
C ALA A 549 -51.73 26.74 18.00
N ASP A 550 -51.95 27.40 16.87
CA ASP A 550 -53.01 27.05 15.92
C ASP A 550 -52.69 25.73 15.20
N GLN A 551 -51.44 25.55 14.80
CA GLN A 551 -50.99 24.31 14.15
C GLN A 551 -51.04 23.13 15.13
N MET A 552 -50.60 23.33 16.37
CA MET A 552 -50.62 22.26 17.38
C MET A 552 -52.05 21.97 17.89
N LEU A 553 -52.94 22.96 17.94
CA LEU A 553 -54.37 22.74 18.16
C LEU A 553 -54.96 21.84 17.09
N GLN A 554 -54.61 22.08 15.81
CA GLN A 554 -55.02 21.24 14.69
C GLN A 554 -54.46 19.81 14.79
N VAL A 555 -53.23 19.63 15.28
CA VAL A 555 -52.67 18.29 15.56
C VAL A 555 -53.52 17.56 16.59
N LEU A 556 -53.81 18.19 17.73
CA LEU A 556 -54.58 17.59 18.82
C LEU A 556 -56.01 17.26 18.39
N ILE A 557 -56.71 18.18 17.71
CA ILE A 557 -58.06 17.95 17.20
C ILE A 557 -58.10 16.72 16.28
N ASN A 558 -57.13 16.58 15.37
CA ASN A 558 -57.08 15.43 14.46
C ASN A 558 -56.79 14.11 15.18
N LEU A 559 -55.88 14.11 16.15
CA LEU A 559 -55.56 12.92 16.94
C LEU A 559 -56.73 12.51 17.84
N ILE A 560 -57.33 13.45 18.57
CA ILE A 560 -58.48 13.20 19.47
C ILE A 560 -59.69 12.71 18.67
N ARG A 561 -59.98 13.32 17.51
CA ARG A 561 -61.07 12.87 16.64
C ARG A 561 -60.82 11.45 16.11
N ASN A 562 -59.60 11.14 15.69
CA ASN A 562 -59.27 9.78 15.25
C ASN A 562 -59.39 8.75 16.38
N ALA A 563 -59.00 9.12 17.60
CA ALA A 563 -59.20 8.31 18.81
C ALA A 563 -60.68 8.07 19.11
N ALA A 564 -61.51 9.12 19.05
CA ALA A 564 -62.95 9.01 19.27
C ALA A 564 -63.64 8.14 18.19
N ASP A 565 -63.25 8.29 16.93
CA ASP A 565 -63.80 7.49 15.82
C ASP A 565 -63.39 6.00 15.89
N ALA A 566 -62.34 5.65 16.63
CA ALA A 566 -61.84 4.28 16.78
C ALA A 566 -62.55 3.49 17.91
N ILE A 567 -63.35 4.17 18.74
CA ILE A 567 -64.05 3.59 19.88
C ILE A 567 -65.51 3.34 19.49
N SER A 568 -65.96 2.09 19.54
CA SER A 568 -67.33 1.69 19.14
C SER A 568 -68.31 1.55 20.31
N GLU A 569 -67.81 1.26 21.51
CA GLU A 569 -68.59 1.09 22.74
C GLU A 569 -68.00 1.98 23.85
N LYS A 570 -68.18 1.63 25.14
CA LYS A 570 -67.62 2.42 26.25
C LYS A 570 -66.08 2.46 26.17
N GLY A 571 -65.53 3.66 26.00
CA GLY A 571 -64.09 3.84 25.80
C GLY A 571 -63.49 5.00 26.59
N GLU A 572 -62.17 5.09 26.55
CA GLU A 572 -61.37 6.06 27.27
C GLU A 572 -60.28 6.64 26.36
N ILE A 573 -60.16 7.97 26.34
CA ILE A 573 -59.09 8.69 25.67
C ILE A 573 -58.24 9.40 26.73
N LYS A 574 -56.93 9.19 26.71
CA LYS A 574 -55.97 9.87 27.59
C LYS A 574 -55.06 10.78 26.80
N VAL A 575 -55.06 12.07 27.13
CA VAL A 575 -54.07 13.03 26.65
C VAL A 575 -53.01 13.20 27.74
N ILE A 576 -51.85 12.59 27.54
CA ILE A 576 -50.75 12.60 28.51
C ILE A 576 -49.72 13.63 28.07
N LEU A 577 -49.42 14.58 28.94
CA LEU A 577 -48.47 15.67 28.70
C LEU A 577 -47.31 15.54 29.67
N SER A 578 -46.10 15.28 29.15
CA SER A 578 -44.90 15.12 29.95
C SER A 578 -43.71 15.90 29.40
N GLU A 579 -42.73 16.14 30.26
CA GLU A 579 -41.49 16.84 29.94
C GLU A 579 -40.30 15.89 30.13
N GLU A 580 -39.60 15.55 29.04
CA GLU A 580 -38.39 14.72 29.06
C GLU A 580 -37.13 15.59 28.89
N SER A 581 -35.92 15.05 29.06
CA SER A 581 -34.67 15.84 29.08
C SER A 581 -34.53 16.79 27.88
N ASN A 582 -34.87 16.34 26.67
CA ASN A 582 -34.70 17.10 25.42
C ASN A 582 -36.02 17.40 24.67
N TYR A 583 -37.16 16.90 25.17
CA TYR A 583 -38.43 16.97 24.44
C TYR A 583 -39.62 17.33 25.35
N TYR A 584 -40.59 18.06 24.80
CA TYR A 584 -41.96 18.07 25.28
C TYR A 584 -42.72 16.92 24.60
N VAL A 585 -43.40 16.09 25.38
CA VAL A 585 -44.06 14.88 24.88
C VAL A 585 -45.56 14.97 25.08
N ILE A 586 -46.30 14.76 24.00
CA ILE A 586 -47.76 14.71 23.97
C ILE A 586 -48.16 13.30 23.51
N LYS A 587 -48.85 12.54 24.35
CA LYS A 587 -49.39 11.23 23.99
C LYS A 587 -50.91 11.31 23.93
N VAL A 588 -51.50 10.89 22.82
CA VAL A 588 -52.95 10.69 22.71
C VAL A 588 -53.18 9.19 22.63
N LYS A 589 -53.73 8.62 23.70
CA LYS A 589 -53.99 7.18 23.85
C LYS A 589 -55.48 6.89 23.85
N ASP A 590 -55.90 5.93 23.05
CA ASP A 590 -57.25 5.36 23.05
C ASP A 590 -57.21 3.87 23.41
N ASN A 591 -58.37 3.33 23.79
CA ASN A 591 -58.61 1.90 23.97
C ASN A 591 -59.55 1.35 22.88
N GLY A 592 -59.50 1.93 21.68
CA GLY A 592 -60.33 1.53 20.54
C GLY A 592 -59.88 0.24 19.88
N SER A 593 -60.29 0.07 18.62
CA SER A 593 -60.02 -1.14 17.82
C SER A 593 -58.55 -1.35 17.43
N GLY A 594 -57.68 -0.35 17.63
CA GLY A 594 -56.28 -0.41 17.19
C GLY A 594 -56.12 -0.28 15.66
N ILE A 595 -54.88 -0.37 15.19
CA ILE A 595 -54.52 -0.26 13.78
C ILE A 595 -53.75 -1.52 13.36
N ALA A 596 -54.24 -2.19 12.32
CA ALA A 596 -53.59 -3.36 11.73
C ALA A 596 -52.15 -3.08 11.26
N GLU A 597 -51.25 -4.05 11.49
CA GLU A 597 -49.82 -3.95 11.19
C GLU A 597 -49.54 -3.55 9.74
N GLU A 598 -50.32 -4.10 8.81
CA GLU A 598 -50.22 -3.84 7.36
C GLU A 598 -50.50 -2.38 7.00
N ASN A 599 -51.27 -1.67 7.82
CA ASN A 599 -51.67 -0.29 7.60
C ASN A 599 -50.69 0.71 8.22
N LYS A 600 -49.79 0.28 9.13
CA LYS A 600 -48.84 1.18 9.83
C LYS A 600 -47.96 1.98 8.87
N ALA A 601 -47.45 1.33 7.82
CA ALA A 601 -46.60 1.99 6.82
C ALA A 601 -47.33 3.07 6.01
N LYS A 602 -48.67 3.00 5.94
CA LYS A 602 -49.53 3.88 5.12
C LYS A 602 -50.22 4.98 5.93
N LEU A 603 -50.07 5.02 7.26
CA LEU A 603 -50.80 5.93 8.14
C LEU A 603 -50.64 7.42 7.81
N PHE A 604 -49.47 7.80 7.31
CA PHE A 604 -49.17 9.18 6.94
C PHE A 604 -49.23 9.42 5.42
N GLU A 605 -49.72 8.45 4.65
CA GLU A 605 -49.98 8.64 3.23
C GLU A 605 -51.26 9.48 3.03
N PRO A 606 -51.21 10.54 2.20
CA PRO A 606 -52.40 11.32 1.86
C PRO A 606 -53.52 10.47 1.29
N PHE A 607 -54.76 10.74 1.70
CA PHE A 607 -55.99 10.05 1.28
C PHE A 607 -56.13 8.60 1.74
N PHE A 608 -55.15 8.05 2.44
CA PHE A 608 -55.30 6.75 3.07
C PHE A 608 -56.31 6.86 4.22
N THR A 609 -57.38 6.05 4.15
CA THR A 609 -58.36 5.95 5.23
C THR A 609 -58.96 4.55 5.27
N THR A 610 -59.16 4.04 6.49
CA THR A 610 -59.87 2.78 6.74
C THR A 610 -61.37 3.00 6.92
N LYS A 611 -61.86 4.25 6.84
CA LYS A 611 -63.26 4.62 7.06
C LYS A 611 -64.09 4.45 5.77
N PRO A 612 -65.40 4.19 5.87
CA PRO A 612 -66.28 4.10 4.70
C PRO A 612 -66.24 5.36 3.83
N ILE A 613 -66.44 5.17 2.52
CA ILE A 613 -66.52 6.24 1.53
C ILE A 613 -67.57 7.25 1.99
N GLY A 614 -67.14 8.46 2.32
CA GLY A 614 -68.06 9.46 2.86
C GLY A 614 -67.66 10.04 4.22
N VAL A 615 -66.92 9.30 5.04
CA VAL A 615 -66.75 9.61 6.47
C VAL A 615 -65.36 10.21 6.77
N GLY A 616 -64.30 9.69 6.14
CA GLY A 616 -62.93 10.18 6.29
C GLY A 616 -62.37 10.76 4.99
N ASN A 617 -61.62 11.85 5.07
CA ASN A 617 -60.90 12.42 3.92
C ASN A 617 -59.46 11.89 3.76
N GLY A 618 -58.97 11.10 4.72
CA GLY A 618 -57.61 10.56 4.73
C GLY A 618 -56.49 11.61 4.80
N LEU A 619 -56.80 12.87 5.17
CA LEU A 619 -55.82 13.96 5.24
C LEU A 619 -55.38 14.29 6.67
N GLY A 620 -56.10 13.84 7.70
CA GLY A 620 -55.83 14.21 9.09
C GLY A 620 -54.44 13.80 9.61
N LEU A 621 -54.07 12.51 9.49
CA LEU A 621 -52.76 12.03 9.95
C LEU A 621 -51.57 12.56 9.13
N PRO A 622 -51.66 12.68 7.79
CA PRO A 622 -50.64 13.38 7.00
C PRO A 622 -50.42 14.84 7.44
N ILE A 623 -51.49 15.57 7.77
CA ILE A 623 -51.39 16.93 8.31
C ILE A 623 -50.67 16.93 9.66
N VAL A 624 -51.01 15.99 10.55
CA VAL A 624 -50.32 15.84 11.83
C VAL A 624 -48.82 15.60 11.61
N TYR A 625 -48.45 14.68 10.72
CA TYR A 625 -47.05 14.39 10.38
C TYR A 625 -46.32 15.64 9.87
N GLY A 626 -46.93 16.38 8.94
CA GLY A 626 -46.37 17.61 8.39
C GLY A 626 -46.11 18.67 9.47
N ILE A 627 -47.11 18.95 10.30
CA ILE A 627 -46.99 19.95 11.38
C ILE A 627 -45.89 19.58 12.38
N VAL A 628 -45.85 18.32 12.83
CA VAL A 628 -44.83 17.85 13.78
C VAL A 628 -43.43 17.98 13.17
N LYS A 629 -43.25 17.64 11.89
CA LYS A 629 -41.96 17.79 11.20
C LYS A 629 -41.53 19.24 11.02
N MET A 630 -42.46 20.16 10.75
CA MET A 630 -42.16 21.60 10.69
C MET A 630 -41.68 22.15 12.03
N HIS A 631 -42.16 21.60 13.15
CA HIS A 631 -41.69 21.92 14.50
C HIS A 631 -40.40 21.16 14.88
N LYS A 632 -39.70 20.55 13.91
CA LYS A 632 -38.52 19.68 14.12
C LYS A 632 -38.79 18.51 15.08
N GLY A 633 -40.04 18.11 15.20
CA GLY A 633 -40.49 17.05 16.09
C GLY A 633 -40.49 15.66 15.47
N ILE A 634 -40.81 14.68 16.31
CA ILE A 634 -40.93 13.27 15.97
C ILE A 634 -42.35 12.82 16.32
N ILE A 635 -42.99 12.06 15.43
CA ILE A 635 -44.25 11.37 15.73
C ILE A 635 -44.04 9.87 15.62
N GLU A 636 -44.45 9.14 16.66
CA GLU A 636 -44.41 7.68 16.76
C GLU A 636 -45.82 7.16 17.02
N VAL A 637 -46.07 5.89 16.65
CA VAL A 637 -47.36 5.23 16.87
C VAL A 637 -47.13 3.86 17.49
N GLU A 638 -47.75 3.64 18.64
CA GLU A 638 -47.84 2.34 19.31
C GLU A 638 -49.30 1.88 19.22
N THR A 639 -49.57 0.69 18.71
CA THR A 639 -50.94 0.25 18.47
C THR A 639 -51.03 -1.27 18.44
N ASN A 640 -52.14 -1.79 18.92
CA ASN A 640 -52.48 -3.21 18.93
C ASN A 640 -53.94 -3.38 18.51
N ASP A 641 -54.17 -4.14 17.45
CA ASP A 641 -55.50 -4.52 16.93
C ASP A 641 -55.87 -5.97 17.25
N ASP A 642 -54.95 -6.75 17.84
CA ASP A 642 -55.16 -8.16 18.19
C ASP A 642 -55.45 -8.31 19.68
N ILE A 643 -56.69 -8.67 19.99
CA ILE A 643 -57.16 -8.90 21.37
C ILE A 643 -56.41 -10.04 22.07
N ASN A 644 -55.79 -10.95 21.32
CA ASN A 644 -55.03 -12.08 21.88
C ASN A 644 -53.62 -11.68 22.32
N LYS A 645 -53.11 -10.53 21.86
CA LYS A 645 -51.76 -10.03 22.19
C LYS A 645 -51.75 -9.02 23.34
N GLY A 646 -52.92 -8.55 23.77
CA GLY A 646 -53.05 -7.56 24.84
C GLY A 646 -54.28 -6.65 24.64
N PRO A 647 -54.42 -5.60 25.45
CA PRO A 647 -55.49 -4.62 25.26
C PRO A 647 -55.35 -3.94 23.89
N THR A 648 -56.47 -3.81 23.19
CA THR A 648 -56.52 -3.11 21.90
C THR A 648 -56.51 -1.59 22.12
N GLY A 649 -55.99 -0.85 21.13
CA GLY A 649 -55.96 0.60 21.18
C GLY A 649 -54.74 1.19 20.48
N THR A 650 -54.71 2.51 20.36
CA THR A 650 -53.62 3.25 19.72
C THR A 650 -53.09 4.35 20.63
N THR A 651 -51.78 4.57 20.62
CA THR A 651 -51.10 5.69 21.25
C THR A 651 -50.25 6.41 20.22
N PHE A 652 -50.65 7.63 19.86
CA PHE A 652 -49.81 8.54 19.09
C PHE A 652 -48.92 9.34 20.04
N ILE A 653 -47.61 9.31 19.82
CA ILE A 653 -46.60 9.97 20.64
C ILE A 653 -45.96 11.08 19.81
N VAL A 654 -46.21 12.33 20.16
CA VAL A 654 -45.61 13.52 19.53
C VAL A 654 -44.53 14.07 20.46
N LYS A 655 -43.28 14.11 19.98
CA LYS A 655 -42.12 14.65 20.69
C LYS A 655 -41.67 15.94 20.00
N LEU A 656 -41.71 17.06 20.72
CA LEU A 656 -41.27 18.37 20.24
C LEU A 656 -39.96 18.75 20.93
N PRO A 657 -38.90 19.15 20.22
CA PRO A 657 -37.62 19.48 20.85
C PRO A 657 -37.77 20.70 21.75
N LYS A 658 -37.07 20.67 22.89
CA LYS A 658 -36.84 21.87 23.70
C LYS A 658 -35.84 22.74 22.95
N ASN A 659 -36.27 23.92 22.52
CA ASN A 659 -35.37 24.91 21.92
C ASN A 659 -34.42 25.49 22.95
#